data_AF-A0A2S8GIZ4-F1
#
_entry.id   AF-A0A2S8GIZ4-F1
#
_cell.length_a   1.000
_cell.length_b   1.000
_cell.length_c   1.000
_cell.angle_alpha   90.00
_cell.angle_beta   90.00
_cell.angle_gamma   90.00
#
_symmetry.space_group_name_H-M   'P 1'
#
loop_
_entity.id
_entity.type
_entity.pdbx_description
1 polymer ?
#
loop_
_entity_poly.entity_id
_entity_poly.type
_entity_poly.pdbx_seq_one_letter_code
_entity_poly.pdbx_strand_id
1 'polypeptide(L)'
;MNDRSRSIFAAVAIALAAPISVTLAAEPPAADRNYDVVVFGATPGGVAAAVAAAREKELSVALVEPQDIVGGVMSSGLSWSDSNQTDRRVLLGLFEEIHERIEAKYEERGIKLPYQVAVKDHSPWTYEPHVAEQVFHELLSEAGVDIFLEEELDKVEKEGSSITRITTNKGAFGGKTFIDATYEGDLMAKAGVPFALGRERRGKYGETLAGRQYPKSAVTGVNPYDENGNLLPLMTAQAAGDVEAGDDRVMVYSFRLCLTKDPENRVPIQKPANYDPARYELVRRFVAAHPPKRLLFDLYPLPGDKLDGNNSIGGQLSIGLVGGCNEWCEASYEKRRQIWQEHRDYTEGLFYFMANDPSMPEQLRREMQSMGYCRDELAKWGHFPPVLYVREGRRMLGRYVLTQRDVLEQLPHEDSIGVSSFPIDSHDVQRVPTKDGTGYVNEGTIFPVRVPGRRVGYAYQVPYRAITPQQSDCDNLLVPVALSASHVALSSVRVEPTWIMLGQSAGVAAAMAAKQEVAVQELPYADLRKHLQAQGQALDTLPLPPLPAPPADAIPLAKLEGLVLDDSQAEKVGQWSHSTNFRPYVEQGYLHDGNESKGALQLVFHPEIAKAGEYDVRLAYSPHPTRAANVPVTFEIDGQRQTIMVDETQPLDAGTQFRTIATLKLPKGKTKITISNDGTDGFVICDALQIVPKK
;
A
#
# COMPACT_ATOMS: atom_id res chain seq x y z
N MET A 1 -42.86 -3.09 91.35
CA MET A 1 -41.42 -2.86 91.57
C MET A 1 -40.71 -4.20 91.53
N ASN A 2 -39.55 -4.18 90.87
CA ASN A 2 -38.46 -5.16 90.90
C ASN A 2 -38.66 -6.53 90.25
N ASP A 3 -38.05 -6.60 89.07
CA ASP A 3 -36.89 -7.44 88.76
C ASP A 3 -37.06 -8.96 88.78
N ARG A 4 -36.81 -9.57 87.62
CA ARG A 4 -36.20 -10.89 87.52
C ARG A 4 -35.72 -11.15 86.09
N SER A 5 -34.41 -11.29 85.98
CA SER A 5 -33.67 -11.88 84.87
C SER A 5 -34.02 -13.36 84.67
N ARG A 6 -34.04 -13.82 83.41
CA ARG A 6 -33.59 -15.15 82.96
C ARG A 6 -33.57 -15.24 81.42
N SER A 7 -32.43 -15.71 80.91
CA SER A 7 -32.14 -15.95 79.49
C SER A 7 -33.04 -17.01 78.86
N ILE A 8 -33.45 -16.78 77.60
CA ILE A 8 -34.02 -17.80 76.70
C ILE A 8 -33.39 -17.66 75.31
N PHE A 9 -32.92 -18.80 74.79
CA PHE A 9 -32.47 -19.03 73.42
C PHE A 9 -33.57 -18.69 72.39
N ALA A 10 -33.25 -17.91 71.35
CA ALA A 10 -34.11 -17.73 70.19
C ALA A 10 -33.52 -18.47 68.98
N ALA A 11 -34.29 -19.41 68.45
CA ALA A 11 -34.01 -20.15 67.23
C ALA A 11 -34.21 -19.25 66.00
N VAL A 12 -33.26 -19.29 65.06
CA VAL A 12 -33.32 -18.59 63.77
C VAL A 12 -34.09 -19.45 62.78
N ALA A 13 -35.24 -18.95 62.31
CA ALA A 13 -35.97 -19.50 61.18
C ALA A 13 -35.41 -18.90 59.88
N ILE A 14 -34.89 -19.76 59.00
CA ILE A 14 -34.45 -19.39 57.65
C ILE A 14 -35.67 -19.41 56.74
N ALA A 15 -36.10 -18.24 56.27
CA ALA A 15 -37.08 -18.11 55.21
C ALA A 15 -36.36 -18.14 53.84
N LEU A 16 -36.67 -19.14 53.01
CA LEU A 16 -36.22 -19.23 51.62
C LEU A 16 -36.92 -18.15 50.78
N ALA A 17 -36.15 -17.16 50.32
CA ALA A 17 -36.58 -16.20 49.31
C ALA A 17 -36.45 -16.83 47.92
N ALA A 18 -37.54 -16.91 47.17
CA ALA A 18 -37.52 -17.30 45.76
C ALA A 18 -36.91 -16.18 44.91
N PRO A 19 -36.07 -16.50 43.90
CA PRO A 19 -35.46 -15.48 43.05
C PRO A 19 -36.52 -14.89 42.11
N ILE A 20 -36.69 -13.57 42.17
CA ILE A 20 -37.43 -12.80 41.17
C ILE A 20 -36.53 -12.71 39.94
N SER A 21 -36.79 -13.52 38.92
CA SER A 21 -36.18 -13.36 37.61
C SER A 21 -36.71 -12.07 36.98
N VAL A 22 -35.89 -11.02 36.98
CA VAL A 22 -36.10 -9.86 36.12
C VAL A 22 -35.74 -10.29 34.70
N THR A 23 -36.73 -10.67 33.91
CA THR A 23 -36.58 -10.75 32.45
C THR A 23 -36.42 -9.33 31.93
N LEU A 24 -35.18 -8.92 31.63
CA LEU A 24 -34.92 -7.80 30.75
C LEU A 24 -35.57 -8.14 29.40
N ALA A 25 -36.67 -7.46 29.08
CA ALA A 25 -37.21 -7.49 27.74
C ALA A 25 -36.13 -6.96 26.79
N ALA A 26 -35.82 -7.71 25.73
CA ALA A 26 -34.99 -7.23 24.64
C ALA A 26 -35.60 -5.91 24.12
N GLU A 27 -34.76 -4.91 23.86
CA GLU A 27 -35.21 -3.69 23.19
C GLU A 27 -35.91 -4.07 21.87
N PRO A 28 -37.04 -3.43 21.53
CA PRO A 28 -37.68 -3.68 20.25
C PRO A 28 -36.68 -3.41 19.12
N PRO A 29 -36.63 -4.25 18.07
CA PRO A 29 -35.75 -4.01 16.94
C PRO A 29 -35.99 -2.60 16.40
N ALA A 30 -34.91 -1.86 16.13
CA ALA A 30 -35.00 -0.52 15.55
C ALA A 30 -35.83 -0.56 14.26
N ALA A 31 -36.65 0.46 14.04
CA ALA A 31 -37.53 0.53 12.87
C ALA A 31 -36.75 0.38 11.56
N ASP A 32 -37.29 -0.44 10.64
CA ASP A 32 -36.76 -0.60 9.29
C ASP A 32 -36.58 0.77 8.62
N ARG A 33 -35.35 1.07 8.18
CA ARG A 33 -35.02 2.29 7.44
C ARG A 33 -34.89 1.93 5.96
N ASN A 34 -35.59 2.63 5.09
CA ASN A 34 -35.53 2.39 3.64
C ASN A 34 -34.91 3.59 2.94
N TYR A 35 -33.94 3.30 2.08
CA TYR A 35 -33.22 4.27 1.27
C TYR A 35 -33.27 3.86 -0.21
N ASP A 36 -32.95 4.79 -1.11
CA ASP A 36 -32.75 4.43 -2.51
C ASP A 36 -31.37 3.78 -2.71
N VAL A 37 -30.34 4.34 -2.08
CA VAL A 37 -28.97 3.83 -2.11
C VAL A 37 -28.45 3.60 -0.70
N VAL A 38 -27.92 2.39 -0.44
CA VAL A 38 -27.25 2.06 0.82
C VAL A 38 -25.77 1.80 0.56
N VAL A 39 -24.90 2.62 1.13
CA VAL A 39 -23.44 2.46 1.08
C VAL A 39 -22.98 1.85 2.40
N PHE A 40 -22.34 0.68 2.34
CA PHE A 40 -21.76 0.01 3.49
C PHE A 40 -20.24 0.19 3.49
N GLY A 41 -19.72 0.87 4.51
CA GLY A 41 -18.32 1.28 4.66
C GLY A 41 -18.10 2.76 4.40
N ALA A 42 -17.62 3.50 5.39
CA ALA A 42 -17.25 4.92 5.33
C ALA A 42 -15.74 5.12 5.09
N THR A 43 -15.15 4.29 4.23
CA THR A 43 -13.82 4.56 3.64
C THR A 43 -13.88 5.84 2.80
N PRO A 44 -12.74 6.47 2.41
CA PRO A 44 -12.77 7.60 1.48
C PRO A 44 -13.53 7.29 0.17
N GLY A 45 -13.40 6.06 -0.34
CA GLY A 45 -14.21 5.56 -1.46
C GLY A 45 -15.70 5.48 -1.15
N GLY A 46 -16.08 5.02 0.05
CA GLY A 46 -17.48 4.98 0.49
C GLY A 46 -18.11 6.36 0.69
N VAL A 47 -17.35 7.30 1.27
CA VAL A 47 -17.76 8.71 1.37
C VAL A 47 -17.99 9.30 -0.02
N ALA A 48 -17.05 9.08 -0.94
CA ALA A 48 -17.18 9.55 -2.31
C ALA A 48 -18.40 8.93 -3.02
N ALA A 49 -18.66 7.64 -2.80
CA ALA A 49 -19.84 6.96 -3.34
C ALA A 49 -21.15 7.54 -2.81
N ALA A 50 -21.26 7.76 -1.49
CA ALA A 50 -22.46 8.31 -0.88
C ALA A 50 -22.72 9.75 -1.35
N VAL A 51 -21.69 10.59 -1.40
CA VAL A 51 -21.77 11.98 -1.88
C VAL A 51 -22.18 12.02 -3.35
N ALA A 52 -21.56 11.20 -4.21
CA ALA A 52 -21.86 11.17 -5.63
C ALA A 52 -23.29 10.67 -5.91
N ALA A 53 -23.75 9.65 -5.19
CA ALA A 53 -25.12 9.15 -5.28
C ALA A 53 -26.14 10.22 -4.87
N ALA A 54 -25.91 10.91 -3.75
CA ALA A 54 -26.81 11.95 -3.25
C ALA A 54 -26.87 13.16 -4.20
N ARG A 55 -25.76 13.51 -4.85
CA ARG A 55 -25.69 14.59 -5.85
C ARG A 55 -26.47 14.32 -7.13
N GLU A 56 -26.83 13.06 -7.42
CA GLU A 56 -27.74 12.75 -8.54
C GLU A 56 -29.18 13.25 -8.30
N LYS A 57 -29.49 13.86 -7.14
CA LYS A 57 -30.77 14.47 -6.73
C LYS A 57 -31.92 13.47 -6.59
N GLU A 58 -32.86 13.80 -5.69
CA GLU A 58 -34.12 13.06 -5.47
C GLU A 58 -33.92 11.60 -5.02
N LEU A 59 -32.79 11.29 -4.39
CA LEU A 59 -32.51 9.97 -3.81
C LEU A 59 -32.15 10.12 -2.34
N SER A 60 -32.68 9.22 -1.54
CA SER A 60 -32.29 9.03 -0.16
C SER A 60 -31.06 8.12 -0.11
N VAL A 61 -30.01 8.54 0.61
CA VAL A 61 -28.74 7.80 0.71
C VAL A 61 -28.38 7.59 2.17
N ALA A 62 -28.11 6.33 2.53
CA ALA A 62 -27.52 5.96 3.80
C ALA A 62 -26.06 5.57 3.64
N LEU A 63 -25.21 6.05 4.54
CA LEU A 63 -23.84 5.57 4.73
C LEU A 63 -23.78 4.83 6.07
N VAL A 64 -23.50 3.53 6.02
CA VAL A 64 -23.53 2.62 7.18
C VAL A 64 -22.12 2.09 7.42
N GLU A 65 -21.56 2.31 8.60
CA GLU A 65 -20.16 2.02 8.93
C GLU A 65 -20.03 1.22 10.24
N PRO A 66 -19.29 0.09 10.24
CA PRO A 66 -19.03 -0.70 11.46
C PRO A 66 -18.24 0.00 12.56
N GLN A 67 -17.42 0.99 12.22
CA GLN A 67 -16.59 1.74 13.17
C GLN A 67 -17.21 3.10 13.52
N ASP A 68 -16.63 3.76 14.52
CA ASP A 68 -17.07 5.08 14.99
C ASP A 68 -16.26 6.21 14.34
N ILE A 69 -16.00 6.12 13.02
CA ILE A 69 -15.17 7.06 12.25
C ILE A 69 -15.64 7.15 10.80
N VAL A 70 -15.52 8.34 10.19
CA VAL A 70 -15.76 8.57 8.76
C VAL A 70 -14.44 8.90 8.08
N GLY A 71 -14.19 8.37 6.88
CA GLY A 71 -13.00 8.65 6.09
C GLY A 71 -11.89 7.60 6.20
N GLY A 72 -12.17 6.47 6.84
CA GLY A 72 -11.26 5.32 6.93
C GLY A 72 -9.82 5.70 7.32
N VAL A 73 -8.83 5.18 6.58
CA VAL A 73 -7.42 5.41 6.94
C VAL A 73 -6.98 6.86 6.79
N MET A 74 -7.58 7.68 5.92
CA MET A 74 -7.23 9.11 5.79
C MET A 74 -7.53 9.88 7.07
N SER A 75 -8.67 9.57 7.71
CA SER A 75 -9.07 10.14 9.00
C SER A 75 -8.45 9.44 10.20
N SER A 76 -7.83 8.27 9.99
CA SER A 76 -7.20 7.48 11.04
C SER A 76 -5.67 7.56 11.04
N GLY A 77 -5.03 8.26 10.11
CA GLY A 77 -3.57 8.49 10.16
C GLY A 77 -2.80 8.38 8.84
N LEU A 78 -3.40 7.91 7.74
CA LEU A 78 -2.82 7.97 6.39
C LEU A 78 -2.80 9.44 5.94
N SER A 79 -1.82 10.16 6.45
CA SER A 79 -1.67 11.61 6.33
C SER A 79 -0.73 12.01 5.20
N TRP A 80 -0.07 11.03 4.58
CA TRP A 80 0.62 11.17 3.30
C TRP A 80 -0.20 10.47 2.21
N SER A 81 -0.76 11.27 1.29
CA SER A 81 -1.75 10.86 0.28
C SER A 81 -1.32 9.75 -0.70
N ASP A 82 -0.01 9.49 -0.82
CA ASP A 82 0.61 8.58 -1.81
C ASP A 82 0.40 8.99 -3.30
N SER A 83 -0.42 10.01 -3.56
CA SER A 83 -0.66 10.60 -4.90
C SER A 83 0.59 11.20 -5.56
N ASN A 84 1.69 11.39 -4.82
CA ASN A 84 2.96 11.82 -5.39
C ASN A 84 3.57 10.77 -6.34
N GLN A 85 3.09 9.52 -6.28
CA GLN A 85 3.49 8.42 -7.16
C GLN A 85 2.47 8.14 -8.27
N THR A 86 1.47 9.00 -8.41
CA THR A 86 0.44 8.91 -9.45
C THR A 86 0.56 10.06 -10.45
N ASP A 87 -0.06 9.90 -11.62
CA ASP A 87 -0.34 11.00 -12.52
C ASP A 87 -1.54 11.81 -11.98
N ARG A 88 -1.25 12.90 -11.25
CA ARG A 88 -2.30 13.73 -10.65
C ARG A 88 -3.23 14.43 -11.64
N ARG A 89 -2.86 14.49 -12.92
CA ARG A 89 -3.70 15.08 -13.99
C ARG A 89 -4.96 14.25 -14.25
N VAL A 90 -4.96 12.98 -13.85
CA VAL A 90 -6.11 12.08 -13.95
C VAL A 90 -6.76 11.79 -12.60
N LEU A 91 -6.28 12.43 -11.51
CA LEU A 91 -6.91 12.35 -10.20
C LEU A 91 -7.82 13.58 -10.02
N LEU A 92 -9.04 13.48 -10.55
CA LEU A 92 -10.02 14.58 -10.63
C LEU A 92 -11.31 14.24 -9.85
N GLY A 93 -12.35 15.04 -10.03
CA GLY A 93 -13.65 14.82 -9.40
C GLY A 93 -13.58 14.99 -7.87
N LEU A 94 -14.23 14.09 -7.14
CA LEU A 94 -14.28 14.14 -5.68
C LEU A 94 -12.90 14.00 -5.03
N PHE A 95 -11.95 13.31 -5.66
CA PHE A 95 -10.58 13.29 -5.15
C PHE A 95 -9.97 14.70 -5.10
N GLU A 96 -10.10 15.45 -6.19
CA GLU A 96 -9.62 16.83 -6.27
C GLU A 96 -10.38 17.72 -5.29
N GLU A 97 -11.72 17.65 -5.28
CA GLU A 97 -12.55 18.45 -4.37
C GLU A 97 -12.19 18.22 -2.88
N ILE A 98 -12.00 16.97 -2.46
CA ILE A 98 -11.59 16.64 -1.09
C ILE A 98 -10.27 17.34 -0.75
N HIS A 99 -9.28 17.27 -1.64
CA HIS A 99 -7.97 17.85 -1.36
C HIS A 99 -7.96 19.37 -1.46
N GLU A 100 -8.76 19.98 -2.35
CA GLU A 100 -8.96 21.43 -2.40
C GLU A 100 -9.62 21.95 -1.11
N ARG A 101 -10.59 21.21 -0.56
CA ARG A 101 -11.19 21.55 0.74
C ARG A 101 -10.19 21.42 1.88
N ILE A 102 -9.37 20.36 1.89
CA ILE A 102 -8.27 20.23 2.86
C ILE A 102 -7.32 21.42 2.74
N GLU A 103 -6.87 21.76 1.53
CA GLU A 103 -6.01 22.93 1.26
C GLU A 103 -6.64 24.22 1.81
N ALA A 104 -7.92 24.47 1.52
CA ALA A 104 -8.66 25.63 2.00
C ALA A 104 -8.72 25.71 3.54
N LYS A 105 -8.90 24.58 4.25
CA LYS A 105 -8.87 24.56 5.73
C LYS A 105 -7.52 25.00 6.29
N TYR A 106 -6.43 24.66 5.62
CA TYR A 106 -5.10 25.12 6.02
C TYR A 106 -4.88 26.60 5.71
N GLU A 107 -5.38 27.09 4.57
CA GLU A 107 -5.38 28.52 4.24
C GLU A 107 -6.16 29.35 5.28
N GLU A 108 -7.34 28.89 5.69
CA GLU A 108 -8.16 29.51 6.75
C GLU A 108 -7.40 29.59 8.09
N ARG A 109 -6.58 28.58 8.39
CA ARG A 109 -5.71 28.53 9.59
C ARG A 109 -4.43 29.34 9.44
N GLY A 110 -4.15 29.90 8.27
CA GLY A 110 -2.89 30.59 7.97
C GLY A 110 -1.67 29.68 7.93
N ILE A 111 -1.86 28.38 7.73
CA ILE A 111 -0.79 27.37 7.67
C ILE A 111 -0.49 27.09 6.20
N LYS A 112 0.76 27.31 5.80
CA LYS A 112 1.20 27.06 4.43
C LYS A 112 1.56 25.58 4.23
N LEU A 113 0.86 24.92 3.32
CA LEU A 113 1.20 23.57 2.87
C LEU A 113 2.40 23.57 1.90
N PRO A 114 3.15 22.46 1.79
CA PRO A 114 4.28 22.34 0.86
C PRO A 114 3.85 22.06 -0.59
N TYR A 115 2.56 22.19 -0.89
CA TYR A 115 1.95 21.88 -2.18
C TYR A 115 0.79 22.82 -2.47
N GLN A 116 0.34 22.82 -3.73
CA GLN A 116 -0.94 23.37 -4.14
C GLN A 116 -1.69 22.34 -4.99
N VAL A 117 -2.98 22.14 -4.73
CA VAL A 117 -3.74 21.07 -5.40
C VAL A 117 -3.84 21.30 -6.91
N ALA A 118 -3.91 22.56 -7.33
CA ALA A 118 -4.00 22.96 -8.74
C ALA A 118 -2.72 22.72 -9.56
N VAL A 119 -1.54 22.57 -8.95
CA VAL A 119 -0.25 22.48 -9.68
C VAL A 119 0.00 21.08 -10.28
N LYS A 120 -0.66 20.04 -9.78
CA LYS A 120 -0.60 18.65 -10.30
C LYS A 120 0.81 18.07 -10.47
N ASP A 121 1.77 18.51 -9.65
CA ASP A 121 3.14 17.98 -9.63
C ASP A 121 3.27 16.75 -8.71
N HIS A 122 4.50 16.38 -8.32
CA HIS A 122 4.76 15.26 -7.40
C HIS A 122 5.13 15.71 -5.97
N SER A 123 4.77 16.93 -5.58
CA SER A 123 4.93 17.41 -4.19
C SER A 123 4.15 16.51 -3.22
N PRO A 124 4.66 16.19 -2.02
CA PRO A 124 3.90 15.41 -1.06
C PRO A 124 2.62 16.13 -0.61
N TRP A 125 1.46 15.53 -0.89
CA TRP A 125 0.19 16.02 -0.35
C TRP A 125 0.01 15.42 1.03
N THR A 126 0.06 16.27 2.04
CA THR A 126 0.11 15.91 3.45
C THR A 126 -0.90 16.71 4.27
N TYR A 127 -1.55 16.06 5.21
CA TYR A 127 -2.64 16.65 6.01
C TYR A 127 -2.78 15.94 7.35
N GLU A 128 -3.39 16.61 8.31
CA GLU A 128 -3.71 16.07 9.62
C GLU A 128 -5.00 15.22 9.55
N PRO A 129 -5.07 14.08 10.27
CA PRO A 129 -6.22 13.17 10.21
C PRO A 129 -7.57 13.85 10.55
N HIS A 130 -7.61 14.69 11.59
CA HIS A 130 -8.84 15.40 11.96
C HIS A 130 -9.32 16.39 10.89
N VAL A 131 -8.42 16.94 10.06
CA VAL A 131 -8.78 17.84 8.95
C VAL A 131 -9.47 17.03 7.84
N ALA A 132 -8.94 15.85 7.52
CA ALA A 132 -9.56 14.95 6.55
C ALA A 132 -10.96 14.49 7.03
N GLU A 133 -11.08 14.08 8.31
CA GLU A 133 -12.37 13.71 8.93
C GLU A 133 -13.39 14.84 8.85
N GLN A 134 -12.98 16.08 9.17
CA GLN A 134 -13.85 17.25 9.07
C GLN A 134 -14.37 17.45 7.63
N VAL A 135 -13.49 17.38 6.63
CA VAL A 135 -13.88 17.55 5.22
C VAL A 135 -14.86 16.47 4.77
N PHE A 136 -14.68 15.21 5.20
CA PHE A 136 -15.62 14.14 4.87
C PHE A 136 -17.00 14.38 5.50
N HIS A 137 -17.07 14.80 6.76
CA HIS A 137 -18.34 15.14 7.41
C HIS A 137 -19.04 16.33 6.73
N GLU A 138 -18.29 17.36 6.34
CA GLU A 138 -18.84 18.51 5.61
C GLU A 138 -19.44 18.08 4.26
N LEU A 139 -18.70 17.27 3.48
CA LEU A 139 -19.18 16.75 2.20
C LEU A 139 -20.47 15.93 2.33
N LEU A 140 -20.53 15.02 3.31
CA LEU A 140 -21.71 14.17 3.55
C LEU A 140 -22.92 15.01 4.00
N SER A 141 -22.69 15.95 4.92
CA SER A 141 -23.74 16.84 5.43
C SER A 141 -24.29 17.76 4.33
N GLU A 142 -23.43 18.33 3.50
CA GLU A 142 -23.84 19.17 2.36
C GLU A 142 -24.63 18.39 1.32
N ALA A 143 -24.26 17.13 1.09
CA ALA A 143 -24.94 16.24 0.16
C ALA A 143 -26.28 15.69 0.70
N GLY A 144 -26.53 15.79 2.01
CA GLY A 144 -27.73 15.25 2.64
C GLY A 144 -27.71 13.73 2.80
N VAL A 145 -26.53 13.15 3.09
CA VAL A 145 -26.37 11.72 3.38
C VAL A 145 -26.68 11.45 4.85
N ASP A 146 -27.51 10.44 5.13
CA ASP A 146 -27.73 9.96 6.50
C ASP A 146 -26.58 9.01 6.92
N ILE A 147 -25.91 9.34 8.03
CA ILE A 147 -24.72 8.61 8.51
C ILE A 147 -25.10 7.73 9.71
N PHE A 148 -24.74 6.45 9.65
CA PHE A 148 -24.93 5.47 10.73
C PHE A 148 -23.60 4.80 11.07
N LEU A 149 -23.11 5.04 12.29
CA LEU A 149 -21.81 4.53 12.78
C LEU A 149 -21.99 3.41 13.80
N GLU A 150 -20.93 2.61 13.96
CA GLU A 150 -20.89 1.41 14.80
C GLU A 150 -21.98 0.37 14.45
N GLU A 151 -22.30 0.26 13.16
CA GLU A 151 -23.29 -0.64 12.59
C GLU A 151 -22.59 -1.87 11.96
N GLU A 152 -22.30 -2.88 12.78
CA GLU A 152 -21.64 -4.13 12.39
C GLU A 152 -22.60 -5.02 11.59
N LEU A 153 -22.22 -5.42 10.37
CA LEU A 153 -23.06 -6.21 9.48
C LEU A 153 -23.26 -7.65 9.96
N ASP A 154 -24.50 -8.00 10.25
CA ASP A 154 -24.88 -9.34 10.68
C ASP A 154 -25.38 -10.17 9.50
N LYS A 155 -26.42 -9.68 8.80
CA LYS A 155 -27.15 -10.46 7.80
C LYS A 155 -27.42 -9.66 6.52
N VAL A 156 -27.45 -10.36 5.39
CA VAL A 156 -27.90 -9.84 4.09
C VAL A 156 -29.09 -10.68 3.63
N GLU A 157 -30.19 -10.02 3.25
CA GLU A 157 -31.40 -10.65 2.73
C GLU A 157 -31.54 -10.35 1.23
N LYS A 158 -31.90 -11.39 0.46
CA LYS A 158 -32.05 -11.30 -0.99
C LYS A 158 -33.38 -11.88 -1.46
N GLU A 159 -33.93 -11.29 -2.50
CA GLU A 159 -35.00 -11.85 -3.32
C GLU A 159 -34.44 -12.14 -4.71
N GLY A 160 -34.27 -13.42 -5.06
CA GLY A 160 -33.50 -13.79 -6.25
C GLY A 160 -32.04 -13.34 -6.12
N SER A 161 -31.57 -12.57 -7.12
CA SER A 161 -30.24 -11.96 -7.14
C SER A 161 -30.16 -10.60 -6.45
N SER A 162 -31.29 -9.96 -6.13
CA SER A 162 -31.30 -8.61 -5.57
C SER A 162 -31.23 -8.63 -4.06
N ILE A 163 -30.35 -7.82 -3.46
CA ILE A 163 -30.39 -7.51 -2.03
C ILE A 163 -31.61 -6.66 -1.77
N THR A 164 -32.41 -7.02 -0.77
CA THR A 164 -33.55 -6.23 -0.31
C THR A 164 -33.27 -5.51 0.99
N ARG A 165 -32.42 -6.10 1.85
CA ARG A 165 -32.10 -5.57 3.18
C ARG A 165 -30.73 -6.03 3.67
N ILE A 166 -30.03 -5.15 4.37
CA ILE A 166 -28.92 -5.50 5.26
C ILE A 166 -29.33 -5.28 6.72
N THR A 167 -28.95 -6.18 7.62
CA THR A 167 -29.19 -6.09 9.06
C THR A 167 -27.86 -6.00 9.79
N THR A 168 -27.80 -5.10 10.76
CA THR A 168 -26.64 -4.81 11.59
C THR A 168 -26.98 -5.05 13.06
N ASN A 169 -26.00 -4.87 13.94
CA ASN A 169 -26.21 -4.95 15.39
C ASN A 169 -27.17 -3.88 15.97
N LYS A 170 -27.40 -2.74 15.29
CA LYS A 170 -28.30 -1.68 15.80
C LYS A 170 -29.53 -1.42 14.92
N GLY A 171 -29.68 -2.07 13.76
CA GLY A 171 -30.88 -1.89 12.94
C GLY A 171 -30.85 -2.62 11.60
N ALA A 172 -31.75 -2.20 10.72
CA ALA A 172 -31.90 -2.76 9.38
C ALA A 172 -32.08 -1.64 8.35
N PHE A 173 -31.49 -1.87 7.16
CA PHE A 173 -31.45 -0.93 6.06
C PHE A 173 -31.92 -1.61 4.78
N GLY A 174 -33.08 -1.20 4.26
CA GLY A 174 -33.56 -1.55 2.93
C GLY A 174 -33.04 -0.56 1.88
N GLY A 175 -32.81 -1.05 0.66
CA GLY A 175 -32.19 -0.29 -0.43
C GLY A 175 -32.66 -0.78 -1.79
N LYS A 176 -32.69 0.11 -2.79
CA LYS A 176 -32.85 -0.30 -4.20
C LYS A 176 -31.52 -0.76 -4.78
N THR A 177 -30.45 -0.02 -4.47
CA THR A 177 -29.07 -0.39 -4.80
C THR A 177 -28.17 -0.32 -3.58
N PHE A 178 -27.12 -1.14 -3.60
CA PHE A 178 -26.16 -1.29 -2.52
C PHE A 178 -24.74 -1.08 -3.04
N ILE A 179 -23.88 -0.51 -2.20
CA ILE A 179 -22.46 -0.36 -2.48
C ILE A 179 -21.66 -0.96 -1.31
N ASP A 180 -20.80 -1.93 -1.59
CA ASP A 180 -19.79 -2.39 -0.64
C ASP A 180 -18.51 -1.58 -0.82
N ALA A 181 -18.32 -0.60 0.05
CA ALA A 181 -17.15 0.27 0.08
C ALA A 181 -16.23 -0.03 1.28
N THR A 182 -16.34 -1.21 1.89
CA THR A 182 -15.42 -1.66 2.95
C THR A 182 -14.07 -2.07 2.36
N TYR A 183 -12.99 -1.99 3.15
CA TYR A 183 -11.69 -2.52 2.74
C TYR A 183 -11.70 -4.06 2.65
N GLU A 184 -12.57 -4.71 3.42
CA GLU A 184 -12.66 -6.16 3.57
C GLU A 184 -13.59 -6.85 2.56
N GLY A 185 -14.53 -6.11 1.96
CA GLY A 185 -15.55 -6.64 1.07
C GLY A 185 -16.59 -7.50 1.80
N ASP A 186 -17.06 -7.05 2.96
CA ASP A 186 -17.93 -7.83 3.84
C ASP A 186 -19.37 -7.97 3.33
N LEU A 187 -19.91 -6.92 2.73
CA LEU A 187 -21.26 -6.94 2.19
C LEU A 187 -21.32 -7.85 0.96
N MET A 188 -20.37 -7.75 0.04
CA MET A 188 -20.32 -8.63 -1.14
C MET A 188 -20.19 -10.10 -0.74
N ALA A 189 -19.35 -10.40 0.26
CA ALA A 189 -19.15 -11.76 0.73
C ALA A 189 -20.42 -12.32 1.37
N LYS A 190 -21.10 -11.55 2.24
CA LYS A 190 -22.37 -11.95 2.85
C LYS A 190 -23.54 -12.01 1.86
N ALA A 191 -23.49 -11.25 0.76
CA ALA A 191 -24.45 -11.34 -0.35
C ALA A 191 -24.27 -12.59 -1.24
N GLY A 192 -23.21 -13.37 -1.00
CA GLY A 192 -22.88 -14.59 -1.74
C GLY A 192 -22.12 -14.32 -3.05
N VAL A 193 -21.54 -13.12 -3.22
CA VAL A 193 -20.69 -12.82 -4.37
C VAL A 193 -19.36 -13.57 -4.24
N PRO A 194 -18.92 -14.33 -5.26
CA PRO A 194 -17.64 -15.01 -5.24
C PRO A 194 -16.47 -14.04 -5.14
N PHE A 195 -15.44 -14.43 -4.39
CA PHE A 195 -14.23 -13.63 -4.21
C PHE A 195 -12.98 -14.51 -4.19
N ALA A 196 -11.82 -13.88 -4.40
CA ALA A 196 -10.50 -14.41 -4.12
C ALA A 196 -9.92 -13.75 -2.85
N LEU A 197 -9.08 -14.48 -2.14
CA LEU A 197 -8.28 -13.99 -1.02
C LEU A 197 -6.85 -14.51 -1.17
N GLY A 198 -5.87 -13.69 -0.80
CA GLY A 198 -4.45 -14.01 -0.95
C GLY A 198 -3.93 -13.80 -2.37
N ARG A 199 -3.04 -14.66 -2.85
CA ARG A 199 -2.24 -14.43 -4.07
C ARG A 199 -2.39 -15.57 -5.05
N GLU A 200 -2.64 -15.23 -6.31
CA GLU A 200 -2.70 -16.21 -7.38
C GLU A 200 -1.34 -16.83 -7.70
N ARG A 201 -1.37 -18.09 -8.20
CA ARG A 201 -0.23 -18.68 -8.89
C ARG A 201 0.08 -17.93 -10.19
N ARG A 202 1.34 -17.85 -10.60
CA ARG A 202 1.79 -17.13 -11.82
C ARG A 202 1.00 -17.51 -13.07
N GLY A 203 0.77 -18.81 -13.26
CA GLY A 203 0.05 -19.34 -14.42
C GLY A 203 -1.46 -19.05 -14.46
N LYS A 204 -2.11 -18.56 -13.39
CA LYS A 204 -3.58 -18.35 -13.39
C LYS A 204 -4.00 -17.25 -14.38
N TYR A 205 -3.25 -16.16 -14.41
CA TYR A 205 -3.47 -15.03 -15.34
C TYR A 205 -2.23 -14.71 -16.20
N GLY A 206 -1.15 -15.50 -16.09
CA GLY A 206 0.09 -15.26 -16.84
C GLY A 206 0.92 -14.09 -16.30
N GLU A 207 0.88 -13.87 -14.99
CA GLU A 207 1.47 -12.70 -14.33
C GLU A 207 2.85 -13.04 -13.76
N THR A 208 3.88 -12.30 -14.19
CA THR A 208 5.26 -12.54 -13.75
C THR A 208 5.52 -12.12 -12.30
N LEU A 209 4.73 -11.17 -11.79
CA LEU A 209 4.80 -10.68 -10.42
C LEU A 209 3.90 -11.46 -9.46
N ALA A 210 3.06 -12.38 -9.95
CA ALA A 210 2.26 -13.25 -9.10
C ALA A 210 3.10 -14.38 -8.48
N GLY A 211 2.46 -15.21 -7.66
CA GLY A 211 3.13 -16.23 -6.85
C GLY A 211 4.00 -15.63 -5.75
N ARG A 212 5.00 -16.39 -5.30
CA ARG A 212 5.88 -15.97 -4.20
C ARG A 212 7.06 -15.15 -4.71
N GLN A 213 7.32 -14.03 -4.04
CA GLN A 213 8.30 -13.04 -4.47
C GLN A 213 9.39 -12.88 -3.41
N TYR A 214 10.66 -12.97 -3.81
CA TYR A 214 11.82 -12.84 -2.92
C TYR A 214 12.80 -11.75 -3.42
N PRO A 215 12.35 -10.50 -3.62
CA PRO A 215 13.22 -9.45 -4.17
C PRO A 215 14.21 -8.87 -3.14
N LYS A 216 13.97 -9.11 -1.84
CA LYS A 216 14.86 -8.68 -0.77
C LYS A 216 15.99 -9.70 -0.58
N SER A 217 17.20 -9.22 -0.37
CA SER A 217 18.33 -10.08 0.01
C SER A 217 18.06 -10.78 1.34
N ALA A 218 18.55 -12.01 1.45
CA ALA A 218 18.52 -12.75 2.71
C ALA A 218 19.33 -12.01 3.79
N VAL A 219 18.78 -11.99 5.00
CA VAL A 219 19.44 -11.51 6.21
C VAL A 219 20.28 -12.65 6.77
N THR A 220 21.60 -12.52 6.74
CA THR A 220 22.55 -13.54 7.22
C THR A 220 23.02 -13.25 8.65
N GLY A 221 23.62 -14.23 9.32
CA GLY A 221 24.16 -14.03 10.68
C GLY A 221 23.10 -13.80 11.77
N VAL A 222 21.83 -14.09 11.46
CA VAL A 222 20.69 -13.96 12.37
C VAL A 222 20.00 -15.31 12.46
N ASN A 223 20.40 -16.13 13.44
CA ASN A 223 19.78 -17.44 13.66
C ASN A 223 18.27 -17.25 13.97
N PRO A 224 17.36 -17.79 13.14
CA PRO A 224 15.92 -17.62 13.33
C PRO A 224 15.31 -18.61 14.33
N TYR A 225 16.11 -19.45 15.00
CA TYR A 225 15.65 -20.46 15.94
C TYR A 225 16.04 -20.15 17.40
N ASP A 226 15.22 -20.61 18.35
CA ASP A 226 15.54 -20.65 19.78
C ASP A 226 16.50 -21.81 20.14
N GLU A 227 16.83 -21.94 21.42
CA GLU A 227 17.74 -23.00 21.91
C GLU A 227 17.16 -24.42 21.77
N ASN A 228 15.84 -24.55 21.63
CA ASN A 228 15.13 -25.82 21.44
C ASN A 228 14.93 -26.16 19.95
N GLY A 229 15.36 -25.28 19.03
CA GLY A 229 15.17 -25.45 17.59
C GLY A 229 13.79 -25.01 17.08
N ASN A 230 12.99 -24.32 17.88
CA ASN A 230 11.74 -23.70 17.42
C ASN A 230 12.03 -22.38 16.73
N LEU A 231 11.18 -21.98 15.79
CA LEU A 231 11.27 -20.64 15.20
C LEU A 231 11.05 -19.56 16.28
N LEU A 232 11.86 -18.51 16.22
CA LEU A 232 11.68 -17.32 17.02
C LEU A 232 10.33 -16.65 16.70
N PRO A 233 9.77 -15.89 17.67
CA PRO A 233 8.66 -14.99 17.37
C PRO A 233 8.95 -14.08 16.17
N LEU A 234 7.91 -13.72 15.42
CA LEU A 234 7.95 -12.94 14.17
C LEU A 234 8.50 -13.69 12.93
N MET A 235 8.92 -14.95 13.06
CA MET A 235 9.05 -15.88 11.93
C MET A 235 7.68 -16.50 11.62
N THR A 236 7.32 -16.60 10.34
CA THR A 236 5.93 -16.93 9.94
C THR A 236 5.79 -18.14 9.03
N ALA A 237 6.90 -18.74 8.58
CA ALA A 237 6.89 -20.04 7.93
C ALA A 237 8.22 -20.78 8.11
N GLN A 238 8.15 -22.12 8.05
CA GLN A 238 9.28 -23.03 8.29
C GLN A 238 10.28 -23.11 7.14
N ALA A 239 9.85 -22.82 5.91
CA ALA A 239 10.70 -22.87 4.73
C ALA A 239 10.16 -21.93 3.66
N ALA A 240 11.06 -21.48 2.78
CA ALA A 240 10.68 -20.94 1.48
C ALA A 240 9.90 -22.01 0.70
N GLY A 241 8.96 -21.60 -0.14
CA GLY A 241 8.30 -22.55 -1.05
C GLY A 241 8.37 -22.10 -2.49
N ASP A 242 7.55 -22.73 -3.32
CA ASP A 242 7.61 -22.57 -4.78
C ASP A 242 7.22 -21.15 -5.20
N VAL A 243 8.07 -20.53 -6.02
CA VAL A 243 7.86 -19.19 -6.57
C VAL A 243 6.68 -19.13 -7.55
N GLU A 244 6.33 -20.26 -8.16
CA GLU A 244 5.20 -20.36 -9.08
C GLU A 244 3.85 -20.51 -8.36
N ALA A 245 3.87 -20.90 -7.08
CA ALA A 245 2.67 -21.19 -6.30
C ALA A 245 2.00 -19.92 -5.74
N GLY A 246 0.66 -19.95 -5.70
CA GLY A 246 -0.14 -19.00 -4.93
C GLY A 246 -0.45 -19.55 -3.53
N ASP A 247 -1.04 -18.70 -2.69
CA ASP A 247 -1.56 -19.05 -1.36
C ASP A 247 -2.67 -18.09 -0.92
N ASP A 248 -3.25 -18.32 0.25
CA ASP A 248 -4.34 -17.56 0.87
C ASP A 248 -3.85 -16.37 1.73
N ARG A 249 -2.55 -16.07 1.69
CA ARG A 249 -1.93 -15.05 2.54
C ARG A 249 -1.87 -13.70 1.83
N VAL A 250 -2.02 -12.63 2.61
CA VAL A 250 -2.07 -11.26 2.11
C VAL A 250 -0.86 -10.44 2.58
N MET A 251 -0.59 -9.33 1.90
CA MET A 251 0.49 -8.43 2.32
C MET A 251 0.22 -7.84 3.71
N VAL A 252 1.29 -7.60 4.46
CA VAL A 252 1.24 -7.16 5.86
C VAL A 252 0.40 -5.90 6.08
N TYR A 253 -0.42 -5.93 7.12
CA TYR A 253 -1.14 -4.75 7.61
C TYR A 253 -0.30 -3.99 8.65
N SER A 254 -0.56 -2.69 8.77
CA SER A 254 0.10 -1.82 9.74
C SER A 254 -0.85 -0.74 10.23
N PHE A 255 -0.35 0.16 11.06
CA PHE A 255 -1.01 1.45 11.30
C PHE A 255 -0.26 2.56 10.57
N ARG A 256 -0.96 3.68 10.32
CA ARG A 256 -0.35 4.96 9.91
C ARG A 256 -0.44 5.88 11.12
N LEU A 257 0.70 6.21 11.71
CA LEU A 257 0.77 6.79 13.05
C LEU A 257 0.99 8.29 12.96
N CYS A 258 0.19 9.10 13.67
CA CYS A 258 0.48 10.52 13.81
C CYS A 258 1.37 10.76 15.04
N LEU A 259 2.62 11.14 14.81
CA LEU A 259 3.66 11.29 15.83
C LEU A 259 4.19 12.72 15.87
N THR A 260 4.77 13.13 16.99
CA THR A 260 5.44 14.43 17.12
C THR A 260 6.64 14.37 18.06
N LYS A 261 7.58 15.30 17.85
CA LYS A 261 8.72 15.58 18.74
C LYS A 261 8.47 16.84 19.60
N ASP A 262 7.42 17.60 19.35
CA ASP A 262 7.07 18.81 20.10
C ASP A 262 6.61 18.44 21.53
N PRO A 263 7.34 18.86 22.59
CA PRO A 263 6.98 18.55 23.97
C PRO A 263 5.55 18.95 24.37
N GLU A 264 5.01 20.05 23.83
CA GLU A 264 3.67 20.53 24.19
C GLU A 264 2.58 19.64 23.59
N ASN A 265 2.78 19.22 22.33
CA ASN A 265 1.86 18.32 21.62
C ASN A 265 2.17 16.82 21.85
N ARG A 266 3.24 16.45 22.56
CA ARG A 266 3.64 15.05 22.70
C ARG A 266 2.91 14.33 23.83
N VAL A 267 2.23 13.24 23.49
CA VAL A 267 1.75 12.21 24.41
C VAL A 267 2.75 11.05 24.41
N PRO A 268 3.43 10.75 25.53
CA PRO A 268 4.45 9.69 25.57
C PRO A 268 3.88 8.31 25.23
N ILE A 269 4.62 7.56 24.41
CA ILE A 269 4.35 6.13 24.19
C ILE A 269 4.74 5.37 25.47
N GLN A 270 3.76 4.75 26.11
CA GLN A 270 3.98 4.02 27.36
C GLN A 270 4.44 2.59 27.10
N LYS A 271 5.03 1.94 28.12
CA LYS A 271 5.30 0.51 28.07
C LYS A 271 3.97 -0.25 27.95
N PRO A 272 3.75 -1.09 26.92
CA PRO A 272 2.54 -1.90 26.83
C PRO A 272 2.41 -2.83 28.03
N ALA A 273 1.18 -3.04 28.51
CA ALA A 273 0.91 -3.87 29.68
C ALA A 273 1.32 -5.34 29.45
N ASN A 274 1.20 -5.82 28.22
CA ASN A 274 1.57 -7.17 27.78
C ASN A 274 2.95 -7.23 27.09
N TYR A 275 3.81 -6.23 27.30
CA TYR A 275 5.14 -6.23 26.69
C TYR A 275 5.99 -7.43 27.15
N ASP A 276 6.33 -8.30 26.21
CA ASP A 276 7.27 -9.40 26.39
C ASP A 276 8.55 -9.16 25.57
N PRO A 277 9.72 -8.93 26.21
CA PRO A 277 10.97 -8.74 25.50
C PRO A 277 11.44 -9.96 24.69
N ALA A 278 10.93 -11.17 24.98
CA ALA A 278 11.25 -12.38 24.21
C ALA A 278 10.62 -12.37 22.81
N ARG A 279 9.46 -11.69 22.64
CA ARG A 279 8.82 -11.47 21.33
C ARG A 279 9.75 -10.76 20.33
N TYR A 280 10.67 -9.93 20.82
CA TYR A 280 11.57 -9.11 20.01
C TYR A 280 12.97 -9.71 19.87
N GLU A 281 13.18 -10.98 20.21
CA GLU A 281 14.49 -11.64 20.10
C GLU A 281 15.02 -11.64 18.66
N LEU A 282 14.15 -11.84 17.66
CA LEU A 282 14.55 -11.73 16.25
C LEU A 282 15.06 -10.32 15.92
N VAL A 283 14.38 -9.28 16.42
CA VAL A 283 14.77 -7.88 16.25
C VAL A 283 16.11 -7.61 16.92
N ARG A 284 16.30 -8.11 18.15
CA ARG A 284 17.55 -7.99 18.92
C ARG A 284 18.74 -8.59 18.16
N ARG A 285 18.59 -9.81 17.63
CA ARG A 285 19.63 -10.48 16.83
C ARG A 285 19.91 -9.74 15.53
N PHE A 286 18.86 -9.28 14.84
CA PHE A 286 19.01 -8.48 13.63
C PHE A 286 19.81 -7.19 13.89
N VAL A 287 19.46 -6.44 14.93
CA VAL A 287 20.13 -5.19 15.28
C VAL A 287 21.60 -5.42 15.69
N ALA A 288 21.89 -6.52 16.38
CA ALA A 288 23.27 -6.86 16.76
C ALA A 288 24.14 -7.23 15.54
N ALA A 289 23.59 -8.01 14.60
CA ALA A 289 24.31 -8.41 13.38
C ALA A 289 24.39 -7.27 12.35
N HIS A 290 23.33 -6.47 12.24
CA HIS A 290 23.16 -5.41 11.25
C HIS A 290 22.66 -4.11 11.93
N PRO A 291 23.54 -3.39 12.65
CA PRO A 291 23.14 -2.18 13.37
C PRO A 291 22.48 -1.15 12.44
N PRO A 292 21.20 -0.79 12.68
CA PRO A 292 20.48 0.11 11.79
C PRO A 292 20.98 1.55 11.93
N LYS A 293 20.95 2.30 10.83
CA LYS A 293 21.29 3.73 10.79
C LYS A 293 20.09 4.66 11.00
N ARG A 294 18.87 4.11 10.96
CA ARG A 294 17.58 4.81 11.08
C ARG A 294 16.64 3.95 11.91
N LEU A 295 15.54 4.52 12.39
CA LEU A 295 14.46 3.74 13.00
C LEU A 295 13.94 2.67 12.04
N LEU A 296 13.33 1.62 12.58
CA LEU A 296 12.87 0.46 11.81
C LEU A 296 11.57 0.73 11.01
N PHE A 297 11.17 2.00 10.86
CA PHE A 297 9.95 2.40 10.17
C PHE A 297 10.16 3.76 9.50
N ASP A 298 9.32 4.07 8.52
CA ASP A 298 9.44 5.31 7.75
C ASP A 298 8.71 6.45 8.48
N LEU A 299 9.27 7.65 8.41
CA LEU A 299 8.70 8.87 8.96
C LEU A 299 8.58 9.92 7.85
N TYR A 300 7.37 10.43 7.66
CA TYR A 300 7.12 11.49 6.69
C TYR A 300 6.68 12.79 7.40
N PRO A 301 7.21 13.97 7.02
CA PRO A 301 6.77 15.23 7.61
C PRO A 301 5.30 15.53 7.31
N LEU A 302 4.60 16.04 8.32
CA LEU A 302 3.23 16.55 8.22
C LEU A 302 3.18 18.02 8.68
N PRO A 303 2.11 18.76 8.37
CA PRO A 303 1.87 20.09 8.94
C PRO A 303 1.93 20.09 10.48
N GLY A 304 2.39 21.21 11.07
CA GLY A 304 2.41 21.40 12.52
C GLY A 304 3.50 20.63 13.29
N ASP A 305 4.68 20.42 12.68
CA ASP A 305 5.80 19.65 13.26
C ASP A 305 5.40 18.22 13.69
N LYS A 306 4.51 17.63 12.91
CA LYS A 306 4.02 16.25 13.05
C LYS A 306 4.71 15.33 12.03
N LEU A 307 4.55 14.04 12.23
CA LEU A 307 5.13 12.98 11.44
C LEU A 307 4.08 11.89 11.18
N ASP A 308 4.04 11.36 9.96
CA ASP A 308 3.34 10.12 9.60
C ASP A 308 4.32 8.95 9.70
N GLY A 309 4.09 8.06 10.67
CA GLY A 309 4.82 6.81 10.85
C GLY A 309 4.21 5.68 10.02
N ASN A 310 4.99 5.11 9.10
CA ASN A 310 4.54 4.08 8.17
C ASN A 310 5.45 2.84 8.17
N ASN A 311 4.89 1.70 7.76
CA ASN A 311 5.63 0.48 7.51
C ASN A 311 6.62 0.66 6.34
N SER A 312 7.89 0.32 6.58
CA SER A 312 8.95 0.48 5.58
C SER A 312 8.97 -0.70 4.61
N ILE A 313 8.64 -0.47 3.33
CA ILE A 313 8.72 -1.51 2.28
C ILE A 313 10.15 -2.01 2.07
N GLY A 314 11.15 -1.13 2.25
CA GLY A 314 12.57 -1.48 2.13
C GLY A 314 13.17 -2.09 3.39
N GLY A 315 12.49 -1.99 4.53
CA GLY A 315 12.95 -2.53 5.82
C GLY A 315 12.91 -4.06 5.86
N GLN A 316 13.81 -4.65 6.68
CA GLN A 316 13.81 -6.08 6.97
C GLN A 316 12.89 -6.46 8.14
N LEU A 317 12.71 -5.52 9.07
CA LEU A 317 11.78 -5.57 10.20
C LEU A 317 11.19 -4.18 10.33
N SER A 318 9.87 -4.09 10.51
CA SER A 318 9.16 -2.80 10.60
C SER A 318 7.85 -2.91 11.39
N ILE A 319 7.07 -1.83 11.46
CA ILE A 319 5.85 -1.74 12.26
C ILE A 319 4.66 -2.54 11.70
N GLY A 320 4.77 -3.07 10.48
CA GLY A 320 3.83 -4.06 9.96
C GLY A 320 4.05 -5.43 10.60
N LEU A 321 2.98 -6.04 11.13
CA LEU A 321 3.03 -7.39 11.71
C LEU A 321 2.88 -8.45 10.61
N VAL A 322 4.01 -8.83 10.00
CA VAL A 322 4.04 -9.83 8.90
C VAL A 322 3.33 -11.12 9.35
N GLY A 323 2.38 -11.59 8.54
CA GLY A 323 1.56 -12.78 8.80
C GLY A 323 0.42 -12.60 9.82
N GLY A 324 0.37 -11.50 10.57
CA GLY A 324 -0.66 -11.26 11.60
C GLY A 324 -2.05 -10.96 11.03
N CYS A 325 -2.13 -10.57 9.76
CA CYS A 325 -3.34 -10.13 9.09
C CYS A 325 -4.14 -11.25 8.39
N ASN A 326 -3.59 -12.46 8.24
CA ASN A 326 -4.15 -13.47 7.34
C ASN A 326 -5.61 -13.90 7.66
N GLU A 327 -5.99 -13.91 8.95
CA GLU A 327 -7.37 -14.26 9.36
C GLU A 327 -8.35 -13.07 9.30
N TRP A 328 -7.87 -11.85 9.07
CA TRP A 328 -8.67 -10.62 9.28
C TRP A 328 -9.98 -10.59 8.50
N CYS A 329 -9.92 -10.86 7.20
CA CYS A 329 -11.08 -10.66 6.33
C CYS A 329 -12.20 -11.64 6.67
N GLU A 330 -11.88 -12.89 6.98
CA GLU A 330 -12.86 -13.93 7.28
C GLU A 330 -13.26 -14.00 8.77
N ALA A 331 -12.58 -13.24 9.63
CA ALA A 331 -12.89 -13.14 11.04
C ALA A 331 -14.22 -12.43 11.32
N SER A 332 -14.88 -12.84 12.41
CA SER A 332 -15.98 -12.05 13.02
C SER A 332 -15.47 -10.70 13.52
N TYR A 333 -16.37 -9.74 13.73
CA TYR A 333 -16.00 -8.43 14.31
C TYR A 333 -15.29 -8.56 15.67
N GLU A 334 -15.70 -9.52 16.52
CA GLU A 334 -15.02 -9.82 17.77
C GLU A 334 -13.57 -10.27 17.55
N LYS A 335 -13.36 -11.21 16.62
CA LYS A 335 -12.02 -11.69 16.30
C LYS A 335 -11.18 -10.61 15.60
N ARG A 336 -11.77 -9.74 14.78
CA ARG A 336 -11.07 -8.56 14.22
C ARG A 336 -10.61 -7.61 15.30
N ARG A 337 -11.40 -7.34 16.36
CA ARG A 337 -10.93 -6.55 17.51
C ARG A 337 -9.70 -7.18 18.18
N GLN A 338 -9.66 -8.51 18.31
CA GLN A 338 -8.48 -9.20 18.84
C GLN A 338 -7.27 -9.07 17.92
N ILE A 339 -7.45 -9.23 16.60
CA ILE A 339 -6.38 -9.08 15.61
C ILE A 339 -5.87 -7.63 15.60
N TRP A 340 -6.76 -6.65 15.65
CA TRP A 340 -6.43 -5.23 15.74
C TRP A 340 -5.57 -4.96 16.98
N GLN A 341 -5.99 -5.48 18.14
CA GLN A 341 -5.24 -5.32 19.39
C GLN A 341 -3.85 -5.94 19.29
N GLU A 342 -3.74 -7.13 18.70
CA GLU A 342 -2.45 -7.79 18.47
C GLU A 342 -1.50 -6.96 17.58
N HIS A 343 -2.01 -6.27 16.56
CA HIS A 343 -1.21 -5.35 15.74
C HIS A 343 -0.79 -4.11 16.52
N ARG A 344 -1.66 -3.58 17.40
CA ARG A 344 -1.34 -2.44 18.26
C ARG A 344 -0.25 -2.82 19.26
N ASP A 345 -0.42 -3.95 19.94
CA ASP A 345 0.53 -4.49 20.92
C ASP A 345 1.90 -4.74 20.29
N TYR A 346 1.94 -5.28 19.07
CA TYR A 346 3.16 -5.40 18.29
C TYR A 346 3.83 -4.04 18.04
N THR A 347 3.06 -3.06 17.55
CA THR A 347 3.54 -1.73 17.17
C THR A 347 4.09 -0.98 18.38
N GLU A 348 3.31 -0.86 19.45
CA GLU A 348 3.72 -0.18 20.68
C GLU A 348 4.86 -0.92 21.37
N GLY A 349 4.87 -2.26 21.35
CA GLY A 349 5.98 -3.04 21.89
C GLY A 349 7.28 -2.89 21.08
N LEU A 350 7.20 -2.74 19.75
CA LEU A 350 8.37 -2.47 18.91
C LEU A 350 8.92 -1.06 19.20
N PHE A 351 8.04 -0.08 19.42
CA PHE A 351 8.42 1.26 19.85
C PHE A 351 9.11 1.25 21.21
N TYR A 352 8.55 0.51 22.17
CA TYR A 352 9.16 0.35 23.48
C TYR A 352 10.52 -0.35 23.39
N PHE A 353 10.65 -1.40 22.57
CA PHE A 353 11.93 -2.05 22.28
C PHE A 353 12.94 -1.05 21.70
N MET A 354 12.58 -0.31 20.65
CA MET A 354 13.45 0.68 20.00
C MET A 354 13.89 1.80 20.94
N ALA A 355 13.06 2.18 21.91
CA ALA A 355 13.38 3.21 22.88
C ALA A 355 14.24 2.71 24.06
N ASN A 356 14.22 1.41 24.39
CA ASN A 356 14.73 0.93 25.68
C ASN A 356 15.73 -0.22 25.62
N ASP A 357 15.67 -1.11 24.61
CA ASP A 357 16.54 -2.30 24.58
C ASP A 357 18.01 -1.90 24.29
N PRO A 358 18.98 -2.26 25.13
CA PRO A 358 20.39 -1.90 24.95
C PRO A 358 21.02 -2.35 23.64
N SER A 359 20.45 -3.34 22.94
CA SER A 359 20.96 -3.73 21.61
C SER A 359 20.78 -2.62 20.59
N MET A 360 19.80 -1.73 20.76
CA MET A 360 19.55 -0.62 19.85
C MET A 360 20.63 0.47 19.97
N PRO A 361 21.15 0.98 18.83
CA PRO A 361 22.09 2.10 18.83
C PRO A 361 21.57 3.27 19.67
N GLU A 362 22.44 3.83 20.52
CA GLU A 362 22.05 4.85 21.50
C GLU A 362 21.38 6.06 20.85
N GLN A 363 21.86 6.49 19.68
CA GLN A 363 21.26 7.58 18.92
C GLN A 363 19.80 7.29 18.55
N LEU A 364 19.49 6.07 18.10
CA LEU A 364 18.14 5.67 17.70
C LEU A 364 17.23 5.49 18.92
N ARG A 365 17.77 5.00 20.05
CA ARG A 365 17.02 4.97 21.32
C ARG A 365 16.58 6.37 21.73
N ARG A 366 17.50 7.34 21.72
CA ARG A 366 17.20 8.74 22.03
C ARG A 366 16.21 9.35 21.05
N GLU A 367 16.34 9.03 19.76
CA GLU A 367 15.39 9.49 18.75
C GLU A 367 13.98 8.95 19.02
N MET A 368 13.83 7.65 19.27
CA MET A 368 12.53 7.05 19.60
C MET A 368 11.95 7.65 20.90
N GLN A 369 12.77 7.83 21.94
CA GLN A 369 12.37 8.46 23.21
C GLN A 369 11.95 9.93 23.06
N SER A 370 12.42 10.61 22.01
CA SER A 370 12.05 12.00 21.73
C SER A 370 10.64 12.11 21.11
N MET A 371 10.09 11.02 20.61
CA MET A 371 8.78 10.99 19.93
C MET A 371 7.66 10.47 20.82
N GLY A 372 6.44 10.88 20.50
CA GLY A 372 5.20 10.34 21.06
C GLY A 372 4.04 10.60 20.11
N TYR A 373 2.83 10.22 20.52
CA TYR A 373 1.63 10.54 19.77
C TYR A 373 1.31 12.04 19.83
N CYS A 374 0.59 12.54 18.84
CA CYS A 374 0.08 13.91 18.83
C CYS A 374 -1.12 14.05 19.78
N ARG A 375 -1.06 14.97 20.73
CA ARG A 375 -2.12 15.24 21.73
C ARG A 375 -3.40 15.75 21.06
N ASP A 376 -3.25 16.52 20.00
CA ASP A 376 -4.34 17.10 19.23
C ASP A 376 -4.92 16.17 18.14
N GLU A 377 -4.37 14.97 17.96
CA GLU A 377 -4.89 13.97 17.03
C GLU A 377 -5.47 12.76 17.76
N LEU A 378 -6.55 12.21 17.20
CA LEU A 378 -7.10 10.91 17.57
C LEU A 378 -7.38 10.75 19.09
N ALA A 379 -7.63 11.85 19.81
CA ALA A 379 -7.77 11.85 21.26
C ALA A 379 -8.89 10.92 21.74
N LYS A 380 -9.97 10.81 20.96
CA LYS A 380 -11.09 9.86 21.17
C LYS A 380 -10.63 8.40 21.30
N TRP A 381 -9.53 8.03 20.64
CA TRP A 381 -8.97 6.67 20.63
C TRP A 381 -7.65 6.57 21.39
N GLY A 382 -7.40 7.50 22.32
CA GLY A 382 -6.16 7.53 23.10
C GLY A 382 -4.94 7.88 22.25
N HIS A 383 -5.12 8.71 21.22
CA HIS A 383 -4.08 9.18 20.29
C HIS A 383 -3.51 8.10 19.36
N PHE A 384 -4.20 6.97 19.24
CA PHE A 384 -3.81 5.86 18.38
C PHE A 384 -4.82 5.68 17.23
N PRO A 385 -4.37 5.35 16.00
CA PRO A 385 -5.24 5.06 14.85
C PRO A 385 -6.33 4.00 15.13
N PRO A 386 -7.63 4.32 15.04
CA PRO A 386 -8.69 3.32 15.17
C PRO A 386 -8.78 2.34 13.99
N VAL A 387 -8.41 2.76 12.78
CA VAL A 387 -8.52 1.94 11.57
C VAL A 387 -7.20 1.21 11.32
N LEU A 388 -7.25 -0.12 11.24
CA LEU A 388 -6.12 -0.93 10.78
C LEU A 388 -5.93 -0.69 9.27
N TYR A 389 -4.69 -0.45 8.82
CA TYR A 389 -4.43 -0.24 7.40
C TYR A 389 -4.47 -1.57 6.63
N VAL A 390 -5.68 -1.98 6.26
CA VAL A 390 -5.98 -3.13 5.41
C VAL A 390 -5.52 -2.80 3.99
N ARG A 391 -4.37 -3.35 3.59
CA ARG A 391 -3.83 -3.14 2.24
C ARG A 391 -4.50 -4.03 1.21
N GLU A 392 -4.93 -5.21 1.61
CA GLU A 392 -5.50 -6.21 0.71
C GLU A 392 -6.53 -7.02 1.47
N GLY A 393 -7.79 -6.87 1.07
CA GLY A 393 -8.90 -7.66 1.58
C GLY A 393 -9.31 -8.77 0.63
N ARG A 394 -10.60 -9.13 0.66
CA ARG A 394 -11.19 -9.92 -0.42
C ARG A 394 -11.12 -9.13 -1.73
N ARG A 395 -11.00 -9.85 -2.85
CA ARG A 395 -11.15 -9.30 -4.20
C ARG A 395 -12.34 -9.97 -4.87
N MET A 396 -13.32 -9.18 -5.29
CA MET A 396 -14.48 -9.70 -6.00
C MET A 396 -14.05 -10.53 -7.22
N LEU A 397 -14.77 -11.59 -7.56
CA LEU A 397 -14.66 -12.25 -8.87
C LEU A 397 -15.82 -11.77 -9.74
N GLY A 398 -15.67 -10.55 -10.25
CA GLY A 398 -16.71 -9.84 -11.01
C GLY A 398 -16.70 -10.14 -12.50
N ARG A 399 -17.33 -9.24 -13.28
CA ARG A 399 -17.40 -9.35 -14.75
C ARG A 399 -16.06 -9.12 -15.46
N TYR A 400 -15.10 -8.47 -14.80
CA TYR A 400 -13.71 -8.32 -15.26
C TYR A 400 -12.77 -8.47 -14.08
N VAL A 401 -11.71 -9.25 -14.22
CA VAL A 401 -10.62 -9.30 -13.24
C VAL A 401 -9.47 -8.48 -13.82
N LEU A 402 -9.16 -7.33 -13.22
CA LEU A 402 -7.96 -6.57 -13.56
C LEU A 402 -6.71 -7.42 -13.32
N THR A 403 -5.74 -7.35 -14.22
CA THR A 403 -4.49 -8.14 -14.18
C THR A 403 -3.27 -7.24 -14.34
N GLN A 404 -2.09 -7.78 -14.06
CA GLN A 404 -0.80 -7.13 -14.33
C GLN A 404 -0.72 -6.58 -15.76
N ARG A 405 -1.33 -7.29 -16.72
CA ARG A 405 -1.35 -6.91 -18.12
C ARG A 405 -2.12 -5.61 -18.35
N ASP A 406 -3.26 -5.44 -17.70
CA ASP A 406 -4.06 -4.20 -17.78
C ASP A 406 -3.22 -3.00 -17.34
N VAL A 407 -2.42 -3.17 -16.28
CA VAL A 407 -1.55 -2.11 -15.73
C VAL A 407 -0.36 -1.83 -16.65
N LEU A 408 0.42 -2.85 -17.01
CA LEU A 408 1.70 -2.66 -17.72
C LEU A 408 1.53 -2.39 -19.22
N GLU A 409 0.55 -3.01 -19.87
CA GLU A 409 0.23 -2.78 -21.28
C GLU A 409 -0.79 -1.67 -21.49
N GLN A 410 -1.39 -1.14 -20.41
CA GLN A 410 -2.36 -0.04 -20.44
C GLN A 410 -3.52 -0.36 -21.41
N LEU A 411 -4.14 -1.52 -21.20
CA LEU A 411 -5.17 -2.03 -22.12
C LEU A 411 -6.35 -1.04 -22.18
N PRO A 412 -6.88 -0.74 -23.38
CA PRO A 412 -8.02 0.14 -23.51
C PRO A 412 -9.30 -0.56 -23.02
N HIS A 413 -10.14 0.19 -22.33
CA HIS A 413 -11.44 -0.25 -21.86
C HIS A 413 -12.53 0.67 -22.38
N GLU A 414 -13.49 0.10 -23.12
CA GLU A 414 -14.62 0.85 -23.67
C GLU A 414 -15.55 1.41 -22.59
N ASP A 415 -15.51 0.84 -21.39
CA ASP A 415 -16.36 1.13 -20.25
C ASP A 415 -15.59 1.69 -19.03
N SER A 416 -14.52 2.46 -19.26
CA SER A 416 -13.72 3.08 -18.19
C SER A 416 -14.53 3.98 -17.24
N ILE A 417 -14.32 3.80 -15.93
CA ILE A 417 -14.96 4.60 -14.86
C ILE A 417 -13.97 5.40 -14.01
N GLY A 418 -12.68 5.33 -14.36
CA GLY A 418 -11.61 5.97 -13.62
C GLY A 418 -10.25 5.56 -14.19
N VAL A 419 -9.21 6.33 -13.87
CA VAL A 419 -7.84 6.03 -14.27
C VAL A 419 -6.96 5.90 -13.03
N SER A 420 -6.36 4.73 -12.83
CA SER A 420 -5.34 4.56 -11.79
C SER A 420 -3.95 4.74 -12.39
N SER A 421 -2.97 5.12 -11.58
CA SER A 421 -1.59 5.32 -12.04
C SER A 421 -0.53 5.11 -10.95
N PHE A 422 -0.90 4.42 -9.88
CA PHE A 422 0.05 4.09 -8.82
C PHE A 422 0.98 2.95 -9.30
N PRO A 423 2.23 2.85 -8.81
CA PRO A 423 3.10 1.73 -9.13
C PRO A 423 2.52 0.41 -8.61
N ILE A 424 2.83 -0.71 -9.26
CA ILE A 424 2.55 -2.02 -8.64
C ILE A 424 3.51 -2.17 -7.45
N ASP A 425 2.97 -2.21 -6.23
CA ASP A 425 3.76 -2.49 -5.03
C ASP A 425 3.03 -3.41 -4.02
N SER A 426 3.81 -4.29 -3.39
CA SER A 426 3.33 -5.19 -2.34
C SER A 426 4.35 -5.23 -1.23
N HIS A 427 3.89 -5.41 0.00
CA HIS A 427 4.74 -5.56 1.17
C HIS A 427 4.94 -7.03 1.53
N ASP A 428 5.77 -7.28 2.55
CA ASP A 428 6.05 -8.62 3.04
C ASP A 428 4.76 -9.37 3.45
N VAL A 429 4.66 -10.62 3.02
CA VAL A 429 3.62 -11.59 3.36
C VAL A 429 4.22 -12.63 4.33
N GLN A 430 5.40 -13.12 3.94
CA GLN A 430 6.27 -14.12 4.54
C GLN A 430 7.47 -13.62 5.34
N ARG A 431 7.88 -14.32 6.40
CA ARG A 431 9.26 -14.35 6.89
C ARG A 431 9.68 -15.80 7.14
N VAL A 432 10.70 -16.26 6.41
CA VAL A 432 11.10 -17.67 6.38
C VAL A 432 12.61 -17.84 6.59
N PRO A 433 13.07 -18.92 7.23
CA PRO A 433 14.49 -19.22 7.35
C PRO A 433 15.18 -19.37 5.98
N THR A 434 16.47 -19.04 5.93
CA THR A 434 17.34 -19.44 4.82
C THR A 434 17.53 -20.96 4.81
N LYS A 435 17.87 -21.54 3.65
CA LYS A 435 18.07 -22.99 3.51
C LYS A 435 19.16 -23.58 4.41
N ASP A 436 20.17 -22.78 4.73
CA ASP A 436 21.26 -23.16 5.63
C ASP A 436 20.91 -22.96 7.12
N GLY A 437 19.74 -22.39 7.43
CA GLY A 437 19.28 -22.12 8.79
C GLY A 437 20.03 -21.01 9.53
N THR A 438 20.90 -20.25 8.86
CA THR A 438 21.74 -19.21 9.49
C THR A 438 21.17 -17.80 9.43
N GLY A 439 20.01 -17.64 8.79
CA GLY A 439 19.41 -16.36 8.47
C GLY A 439 17.91 -16.48 8.16
N TYR A 440 17.33 -15.38 7.68
CA TYR A 440 15.95 -15.36 7.18
C TYR A 440 15.80 -14.50 5.92
N VAL A 441 14.69 -14.67 5.21
CA VAL A 441 14.29 -13.83 4.08
C VAL A 441 12.83 -13.42 4.26
N ASN A 442 12.53 -12.17 3.93
CA ASN A 442 11.17 -11.69 3.81
C ASN A 442 10.65 -11.96 2.39
N GLU A 443 9.45 -12.52 2.30
CA GLU A 443 8.80 -12.94 1.06
C GLU A 443 7.52 -12.12 0.84
N GLY A 444 7.16 -11.86 -0.41
CA GLY A 444 5.90 -11.26 -0.83
C GLY A 444 5.99 -9.80 -1.23
N THR A 445 7.13 -9.15 -0.97
CA THR A 445 7.36 -7.78 -1.45
C THR A 445 7.39 -7.76 -2.98
N ILE A 446 6.75 -6.76 -3.57
CA ILE A 446 6.96 -6.31 -4.95
C ILE A 446 7.39 -4.84 -4.83
N PHE A 447 8.63 -4.52 -5.21
CA PHE A 447 9.07 -3.13 -5.19
C PHE A 447 8.34 -2.31 -6.26
N PRO A 448 8.11 -1.00 -6.02
CA PRO A 448 7.31 -0.15 -6.91
C PRO A 448 7.72 -0.26 -8.39
N VAL A 449 6.85 -0.85 -9.21
CA VAL A 449 7.04 -0.93 -10.67
C VAL A 449 6.59 0.38 -11.30
N ARG A 450 7.56 1.21 -11.71
CA ARG A 450 7.35 2.57 -12.22
C ARG A 450 7.60 2.67 -13.72
N VAL A 451 7.07 3.73 -14.32
CA VAL A 451 7.47 4.14 -15.67
C VAL A 451 8.96 4.53 -15.64
N PRO A 452 9.80 4.01 -16.56
CA PRO A 452 11.21 4.36 -16.64
C PRO A 452 11.44 5.88 -16.69
N GLY A 453 12.43 6.35 -15.91
CA GLY A 453 12.74 7.78 -15.78
C GLY A 453 11.73 8.59 -14.97
N ARG A 454 10.72 7.98 -14.35
CA ARG A 454 9.67 8.69 -13.59
C ARG A 454 9.46 8.13 -12.19
N ARG A 455 8.81 8.94 -11.35
CA ARG A 455 8.38 8.57 -10.00
C ARG A 455 6.98 7.94 -9.95
N VAL A 456 6.28 7.88 -11.09
CA VAL A 456 4.89 7.41 -11.20
C VAL A 456 4.76 5.99 -11.74
N GLY A 457 3.64 5.33 -11.43
CA GLY A 457 3.22 4.10 -12.07
C GLY A 457 2.70 4.32 -13.49
N TYR A 458 2.33 3.23 -14.15
CA TYR A 458 1.67 3.27 -15.46
C TYR A 458 0.23 3.71 -15.28
N ALA A 459 -0.27 4.65 -16.10
CA ALA A 459 -1.66 5.07 -16.05
C ALA A 459 -2.55 4.10 -16.87
N TYR A 460 -3.57 3.52 -16.25
CA TYR A 460 -4.47 2.55 -16.88
C TYR A 460 -5.93 2.81 -16.50
N GLN A 461 -6.83 2.46 -17.41
CA GLN A 461 -8.28 2.56 -17.20
C GLN A 461 -8.77 1.44 -16.29
N VAL A 462 -9.72 1.76 -15.41
CA VAL A 462 -10.46 0.77 -14.62
C VAL A 462 -11.84 0.63 -15.26
N PRO A 463 -12.21 -0.55 -15.81
CA PRO A 463 -13.49 -0.74 -16.47
C PRO A 463 -14.63 -0.89 -15.45
N TYR A 464 -15.84 -0.46 -15.80
CA TYR A 464 -17.04 -0.57 -14.97
C TYR A 464 -17.32 -2.02 -14.54
N ARG A 465 -17.07 -2.97 -15.44
CA ARG A 465 -17.13 -4.41 -15.17
C ARG A 465 -16.17 -4.92 -14.08
N ALA A 466 -15.19 -4.14 -13.63
CA ALA A 466 -14.33 -4.50 -12.50
C ALA A 466 -15.01 -4.24 -11.13
N ILE A 467 -16.00 -3.35 -11.07
CA ILE A 467 -16.73 -3.03 -9.82
C ILE A 467 -18.14 -3.63 -9.77
N THR A 468 -18.52 -4.43 -10.78
CA THR A 468 -19.79 -5.16 -10.79
C THR A 468 -19.57 -6.68 -10.65
N PRO A 469 -20.35 -7.36 -9.77
CA PRO A 469 -20.39 -8.82 -9.73
C PRO A 469 -21.06 -9.37 -10.99
N GLN A 470 -21.03 -10.70 -11.18
CA GLN A 470 -21.93 -11.31 -12.15
C GLN A 470 -23.38 -10.99 -11.74
N GLN A 471 -24.24 -10.73 -12.72
CA GLN A 471 -25.65 -10.38 -12.46
C GLN A 471 -26.38 -11.51 -11.71
N SER A 472 -26.02 -12.78 -11.99
CA SER A 472 -26.54 -13.94 -11.27
C SER A 472 -26.14 -14.00 -9.81
N ASP A 473 -25.00 -13.39 -9.45
CA ASP A 473 -24.50 -13.39 -8.08
C ASP A 473 -25.15 -12.26 -7.29
N CYS A 474 -25.24 -11.06 -7.88
CA CYS A 474 -25.98 -9.94 -7.31
C CYS A 474 -26.26 -8.85 -8.37
N ASP A 475 -27.50 -8.44 -8.58
CA ASP A 475 -27.86 -7.51 -9.67
C ASP A 475 -27.99 -6.04 -9.25
N ASN A 476 -27.94 -5.74 -7.96
CA ASN A 476 -28.07 -4.40 -7.41
C ASN A 476 -26.92 -3.99 -6.47
N LEU A 477 -25.73 -4.59 -6.62
CA LEU A 477 -24.55 -4.35 -5.79
C LEU A 477 -23.34 -3.86 -6.61
N LEU A 478 -22.67 -2.81 -6.12
CA LEU A 478 -21.40 -2.30 -6.64
C LEU A 478 -20.28 -2.43 -5.60
N VAL A 479 -19.05 -2.72 -6.04
CA VAL A 479 -17.89 -2.96 -5.16
C VAL A 479 -16.66 -2.16 -5.63
N PRO A 480 -16.54 -0.87 -5.28
CA PRO A 480 -15.43 -0.02 -5.74
C PRO A 480 -14.09 -0.24 -5.03
N VAL A 481 -14.10 -0.74 -3.79
CA VAL A 481 -12.88 -0.89 -2.95
C VAL A 481 -12.31 -2.30 -3.06
N ALA A 482 -13.09 -3.31 -2.66
CA ALA A 482 -12.78 -4.73 -2.81
C ALA A 482 -13.02 -5.24 -4.26
N LEU A 483 -12.77 -4.37 -5.25
CA LEU A 483 -13.05 -4.59 -6.66
C LEU A 483 -12.37 -5.85 -7.23
N SER A 484 -12.80 -6.22 -8.43
CA SER A 484 -12.34 -7.42 -9.11
C SER A 484 -10.98 -7.24 -9.77
N ALA A 485 -9.95 -7.81 -9.16
CA ALA A 485 -8.55 -7.74 -9.57
C ALA A 485 -7.78 -9.02 -9.18
N SER A 486 -6.67 -9.29 -9.85
CA SER A 486 -5.62 -10.19 -9.37
C SER A 486 -4.87 -9.54 -8.20
N HIS A 487 -4.09 -10.32 -7.45
CA HIS A 487 -3.20 -9.77 -6.41
C HIS A 487 -2.23 -8.71 -6.96
N VAL A 488 -1.71 -8.94 -8.15
CA VAL A 488 -0.74 -8.03 -8.78
C VAL A 488 -1.41 -6.73 -9.23
N ALA A 489 -2.58 -6.79 -9.86
CA ALA A 489 -3.30 -5.58 -10.23
C ALA A 489 -3.83 -4.83 -9.01
N LEU A 490 -4.31 -5.55 -7.99
CA LEU A 490 -4.74 -4.97 -6.72
C LEU A 490 -3.62 -4.12 -6.12
N SER A 491 -2.39 -4.62 -6.14
CA SER A 491 -1.17 -3.96 -5.65
C SER A 491 -0.87 -2.60 -6.31
N SER A 492 -1.59 -2.23 -7.37
CA SER A 492 -1.56 -0.89 -7.99
C SER A 492 -2.84 -0.11 -7.71
N VAL A 493 -4.03 -0.72 -7.90
CA VAL A 493 -5.31 0.01 -7.82
C VAL A 493 -5.75 0.35 -6.38
N ARG A 494 -5.18 -0.31 -5.36
CA ARG A 494 -5.59 -0.27 -3.94
C ARG A 494 -5.28 0.99 -3.13
N VAL A 495 -5.06 2.13 -3.77
CA VAL A 495 -4.68 3.37 -3.09
C VAL A 495 -5.87 4.32 -2.99
N GLU A 496 -5.97 5.05 -1.88
CA GLU A 496 -7.09 5.98 -1.61
C GLU A 496 -7.39 6.93 -2.77
N PRO A 497 -6.40 7.52 -3.49
CA PRO A 497 -6.71 8.33 -4.66
C PRO A 497 -7.56 7.63 -5.71
N THR A 498 -7.27 6.36 -5.98
CA THR A 498 -8.03 5.57 -6.97
C THR A 498 -9.38 5.14 -6.39
N TRP A 499 -9.43 4.66 -5.15
CA TRP A 499 -10.69 4.23 -4.54
C TRP A 499 -11.69 5.37 -4.33
N ILE A 500 -11.24 6.61 -4.09
CA ILE A 500 -12.13 7.79 -4.08
C ILE A 500 -12.80 7.99 -5.44
N MET A 501 -12.03 7.92 -6.53
CA MET A 501 -12.59 8.04 -7.89
C MET A 501 -13.55 6.89 -8.22
N LEU A 502 -13.17 5.64 -7.92
CA LEU A 502 -14.04 4.50 -8.16
C LEU A 502 -15.29 4.53 -7.29
N GLY A 503 -15.17 5.02 -6.05
CA GLY A 503 -16.28 5.28 -5.14
C GLY A 503 -17.27 6.27 -5.75
N GLN A 504 -16.78 7.44 -6.19
CA GLN A 504 -17.62 8.42 -6.91
C GLN A 504 -18.36 7.76 -8.08
N SER A 505 -17.65 6.98 -8.91
CA SER A 505 -18.25 6.34 -10.07
C SER A 505 -19.30 5.28 -9.69
N ALA A 506 -19.07 4.51 -8.62
CA ALA A 506 -20.04 3.59 -8.07
C ALA A 506 -21.27 4.32 -7.53
N GLY A 507 -21.11 5.47 -6.88
CA GLY A 507 -22.21 6.30 -6.40
C GLY A 507 -23.14 6.77 -7.51
N VAL A 508 -22.56 7.32 -8.59
CA VAL A 508 -23.32 7.73 -9.78
C VAL A 508 -24.06 6.54 -10.40
N ALA A 509 -23.37 5.41 -10.59
CA ALA A 509 -23.98 4.21 -11.14
C ALA A 509 -25.12 3.67 -10.26
N ALA A 510 -24.93 3.59 -8.94
CA ALA A 510 -25.95 3.11 -8.00
C ALA A 510 -27.21 3.99 -8.05
N ALA A 511 -27.03 5.31 -8.10
CA ALA A 511 -28.12 6.27 -8.23
C ALA A 511 -28.86 6.12 -9.57
N MET A 512 -28.14 5.99 -10.68
CA MET A 512 -28.74 5.77 -12.00
C MET A 512 -29.53 4.46 -12.05
N ALA A 513 -28.98 3.36 -11.53
CA ALA A 513 -29.66 2.07 -11.48
C ALA A 513 -30.92 2.12 -10.60
N ALA A 514 -30.84 2.78 -9.43
CA ALA A 514 -31.99 2.97 -8.55
C ALA A 514 -33.13 3.78 -9.19
N LYS A 515 -32.80 4.78 -10.03
CA LYS A 515 -33.79 5.60 -10.75
C LYS A 515 -34.40 4.91 -11.96
N GLN A 516 -33.59 4.16 -12.69
CA GLN A 516 -34.02 3.46 -13.90
C GLN A 516 -34.63 2.10 -13.60
N GLU A 517 -34.51 1.62 -12.36
CA GLU A 517 -34.99 0.30 -11.91
C GLU A 517 -34.40 -0.83 -12.77
N VAL A 518 -33.11 -0.73 -13.07
CA VAL A 518 -32.34 -1.72 -13.83
C VAL A 518 -31.24 -2.32 -12.98
N ALA A 519 -30.82 -3.53 -13.33
CA ALA A 519 -29.62 -4.13 -12.74
C ALA A 519 -28.39 -3.22 -12.99
N VAL A 520 -27.47 -3.16 -12.02
CA VAL A 520 -26.27 -2.32 -12.16
C VAL A 520 -25.42 -2.75 -13.36
N GLN A 521 -25.50 -4.02 -13.78
CA GLN A 521 -24.82 -4.56 -14.95
C GLN A 521 -25.43 -4.13 -16.29
N GLU A 522 -26.70 -3.72 -16.29
CA GLU A 522 -27.49 -3.36 -17.48
C GLU A 522 -27.53 -1.85 -17.74
N LEU A 523 -26.88 -1.05 -16.88
CA LEU A 523 -26.78 0.39 -17.08
C LEU A 523 -26.13 0.73 -18.43
N PRO A 524 -26.75 1.61 -19.24
CA PRO A 524 -26.14 2.09 -20.48
C PRO A 524 -24.87 2.89 -20.18
N TYR A 525 -23.69 2.31 -20.45
CA TYR A 525 -22.42 2.96 -20.15
C TYR A 525 -22.27 4.33 -20.83
N ALA A 526 -22.83 4.51 -22.03
CA ALA A 526 -22.81 5.81 -22.72
C ALA A 526 -23.47 6.94 -21.91
N ASP A 527 -24.48 6.62 -21.10
CA ASP A 527 -25.13 7.58 -20.22
C ASP A 527 -24.36 7.71 -18.91
N LEU A 528 -23.88 6.61 -18.32
CA LEU A 528 -23.00 6.66 -17.14
C LEU A 528 -21.80 7.56 -17.41
N ARG A 529 -21.13 7.38 -18.56
CA ARG A 529 -19.99 8.20 -19.00
C ARG A 529 -20.31 9.69 -18.98
N LYS A 530 -21.49 10.11 -19.46
CA LYS A 530 -21.90 11.52 -19.45
C LYS A 530 -22.04 12.06 -18.04
N HIS A 531 -22.65 11.30 -17.14
CA HIS A 531 -22.81 11.70 -15.73
C HIS A 531 -21.44 11.80 -15.03
N LEU A 532 -20.56 10.81 -15.22
CA LEU A 532 -19.20 10.83 -14.66
C LEU A 532 -18.40 12.05 -15.15
N GLN A 533 -18.46 12.35 -16.45
CA GLN A 533 -17.78 13.52 -17.02
C GLN A 533 -18.39 14.83 -16.52
N ALA A 534 -19.72 14.90 -16.36
CA ALA A 534 -20.39 16.07 -15.78
C ALA A 534 -19.98 16.31 -14.32
N GLN A 535 -19.59 15.26 -13.59
CA GLN A 535 -19.04 15.35 -12.24
C GLN A 535 -17.49 15.42 -12.21
N GLY A 536 -16.84 15.72 -13.34
CA GLY A 536 -15.39 15.96 -13.40
C GLY A 536 -14.50 14.72 -13.34
N GLN A 537 -15.06 13.52 -13.48
CA GLN A 537 -14.26 12.28 -13.42
C GLN A 537 -13.34 12.13 -14.65
N ALA A 538 -12.10 11.72 -14.42
CA ALA A 538 -11.18 11.33 -15.49
C ALA A 538 -11.42 9.88 -15.92
N LEU A 539 -11.73 9.67 -17.21
CA LEU A 539 -12.04 8.34 -17.76
C LEU A 539 -11.00 7.85 -18.77
N ASP A 540 -10.17 8.76 -19.27
CA ASP A 540 -9.22 8.52 -20.34
C ASP A 540 -7.80 8.79 -19.82
N THR A 541 -6.85 7.93 -20.20
CA THR A 541 -5.43 8.15 -19.89
C THR A 541 -4.90 9.34 -20.67
N LEU A 542 -3.98 10.10 -20.07
CA LEU A 542 -3.31 11.19 -20.73
C LEU A 542 -1.91 10.77 -21.20
N PRO A 543 -1.45 11.26 -22.37
CA PRO A 543 -0.04 11.13 -22.73
C PRO A 543 0.85 11.66 -21.60
N LEU A 544 1.90 10.91 -21.25
CA LEU A 544 2.87 11.37 -20.28
C LEU A 544 3.58 12.63 -20.80
N PRO A 545 3.79 13.65 -19.96
CA PRO A 545 4.55 14.83 -20.36
C PRO A 545 5.98 14.40 -20.71
N PRO A 546 6.70 15.05 -21.64
CA PRO A 546 8.09 14.68 -21.93
C PRO A 546 8.94 14.63 -20.65
N LEU A 547 9.94 13.73 -20.61
CA LEU A 547 10.89 13.75 -19.50
C LEU A 547 11.59 15.12 -19.45
N PRO A 548 11.99 15.58 -18.26
CA PRO A 548 12.79 16.80 -18.15
C PRO A 548 13.99 16.72 -19.10
N ALA A 549 14.32 17.84 -19.75
CA ALA A 549 15.55 17.89 -20.53
C ALA A 549 16.75 17.61 -19.60
N PRO A 550 17.78 16.92 -20.10
CA PRO A 550 19.08 16.86 -19.44
C PRO A 550 19.56 18.25 -19.02
N PRO A 551 20.27 18.39 -17.89
CA PRO A 551 21.02 19.61 -17.58
C PRO A 551 21.86 20.05 -18.79
N ALA A 552 22.03 21.35 -18.99
CA ALA A 552 22.65 21.89 -20.23
C ALA A 552 24.08 21.37 -20.51
N ASP A 553 24.76 20.90 -19.48
CA ASP A 553 26.12 20.34 -19.50
C ASP A 553 26.16 18.81 -19.46
N ALA A 554 25.00 18.15 -19.41
CA ALA A 554 24.88 16.72 -19.64
C ALA A 554 24.97 16.39 -21.13
N ILE A 555 25.33 15.14 -21.44
CA ILE A 555 25.48 14.66 -22.81
C ILE A 555 24.14 14.06 -23.25
N PRO A 556 23.46 14.64 -24.25
CA PRO A 556 22.24 14.05 -24.76
C PRO A 556 22.54 12.73 -25.48
N LEU A 557 21.78 11.69 -25.16
CA LEU A 557 21.87 10.35 -25.73
C LEU A 557 21.75 10.37 -27.25
N ALA A 558 20.91 11.26 -27.79
CA ALA A 558 20.75 11.45 -29.23
C ALA A 558 22.01 11.96 -29.97
N LYS A 559 23.02 12.44 -29.25
CA LYS A 559 24.32 12.87 -29.83
C LYS A 559 25.37 11.75 -29.83
N LEU A 560 25.08 10.61 -29.22
CA LEU A 560 26.03 9.50 -29.09
C LEU A 560 25.87 8.50 -30.24
N GLU A 561 26.99 7.99 -30.75
CA GLU A 561 27.01 7.01 -31.84
C GLU A 561 26.64 5.61 -31.32
N GLY A 562 25.98 4.81 -32.16
CA GLY A 562 25.63 3.42 -31.87
C GLY A 562 24.40 3.27 -30.99
N LEU A 563 24.25 2.09 -30.40
CA LEU A 563 23.19 1.81 -29.43
C LEU A 563 23.70 2.22 -28.06
N VAL A 564 23.17 3.30 -27.50
CA VAL A 564 23.47 3.75 -26.14
C VAL A 564 22.27 3.51 -25.23
N LEU A 565 22.54 2.96 -24.05
CA LEU A 565 21.57 2.74 -22.99
C LEU A 565 22.05 3.47 -21.74
N ASP A 566 21.27 4.45 -21.30
CA ASP A 566 21.49 5.21 -20.06
C ASP A 566 21.15 4.37 -18.82
N ASP A 567 21.73 4.68 -17.65
CA ASP A 567 21.47 3.98 -16.39
C ASP A 567 19.98 3.96 -16.01
N SER A 568 19.22 4.98 -16.43
CA SER A 568 17.78 5.06 -16.19
C SER A 568 17.01 3.95 -16.92
N GLN A 569 17.59 3.38 -17.98
CA GLN A 569 17.03 2.29 -18.78
C GLN A 569 17.39 0.89 -18.24
N ALA A 570 18.23 0.79 -17.21
CA ALA A 570 18.53 -0.48 -16.56
C ALA A 570 17.42 -0.92 -15.59
N GLU A 571 17.11 -2.22 -15.59
CA GLU A 571 16.42 -2.88 -14.49
C GLU A 571 17.38 -2.91 -13.28
N LYS A 572 16.86 -2.49 -12.12
CA LYS A 572 17.66 -2.30 -10.91
C LYS A 572 17.33 -3.39 -9.90
N VAL A 573 18.33 -4.17 -9.53
CA VAL A 573 18.28 -5.08 -8.38
C VAL A 573 18.98 -4.37 -7.22
N GLY A 574 18.31 -4.27 -6.08
CA GLY A 574 18.78 -3.51 -4.92
C GLY A 574 18.59 -1.99 -5.05
N GLN A 575 19.00 -1.25 -4.02
CA GLN A 575 18.84 0.20 -3.96
C GLN A 575 20.09 0.91 -4.49
N TRP A 576 19.97 1.52 -5.66
CA TRP A 576 21.02 2.36 -6.24
C TRP A 576 20.78 3.83 -5.92
N SER A 577 21.85 4.56 -5.66
CA SER A 577 21.81 6.00 -5.44
C SER A 577 22.11 6.74 -6.74
N HIS A 578 21.37 7.82 -7.01
CA HIS A 578 21.60 8.69 -8.16
C HIS A 578 22.49 9.88 -7.77
N SER A 579 23.40 10.28 -8.65
CA SER A 579 24.30 11.42 -8.43
C SER A 579 24.56 12.20 -9.71
N THR A 580 24.91 13.48 -9.57
CA THR A 580 25.33 14.39 -10.65
C THR A 580 26.66 15.10 -10.32
N ASN A 581 27.36 14.62 -9.29
CA ASN A 581 28.55 15.28 -8.73
C ASN A 581 29.78 15.23 -9.64
N PHE A 582 29.88 14.20 -10.47
CA PHE A 582 30.98 14.02 -11.43
C PHE A 582 30.41 14.31 -12.80
N ARG A 583 31.12 15.09 -13.61
CA ARG A 583 30.64 15.57 -14.91
C ARG A 583 31.76 15.41 -15.95
N PRO A 584 31.40 15.28 -17.24
CA PRO A 584 30.04 15.17 -17.76
C PRO A 584 29.44 13.77 -17.51
N TYR A 585 28.12 13.65 -17.65
CA TYR A 585 27.37 12.38 -17.61
C TYR A 585 26.34 12.34 -18.73
N VAL A 586 25.79 11.17 -19.03
CA VAL A 586 24.72 11.00 -20.02
C VAL A 586 23.37 11.38 -19.39
N GLU A 587 22.54 12.09 -20.15
CA GLU A 587 21.19 12.49 -19.76
C GLU A 587 21.08 13.15 -18.36
N GLN A 588 20.63 12.44 -17.32
CA GLN A 588 20.21 13.05 -16.04
C GLN A 588 21.22 12.88 -14.91
N GLY A 589 22.19 11.97 -15.04
CA GLY A 589 23.17 11.68 -13.99
C GLY A 589 23.81 10.32 -14.21
N TYR A 590 24.11 9.65 -13.11
CA TYR A 590 24.57 8.26 -13.09
C TYR A 590 24.17 7.61 -11.77
N LEU A 591 24.24 6.28 -11.73
CA LEU A 591 23.98 5.49 -10.53
C LEU A 591 25.26 5.06 -9.84
N HIS A 592 25.17 4.90 -8.52
CA HIS A 592 26.20 4.28 -7.70
C HIS A 592 25.64 3.39 -6.60
N ASP A 593 26.41 2.38 -6.22
CA ASP A 593 26.04 1.41 -5.18
C ASP A 593 26.23 1.96 -3.75
N GLY A 594 26.75 3.18 -3.62
CA GLY A 594 27.06 3.79 -2.31
C GLY A 594 28.24 3.14 -1.59
N ASN A 595 28.94 2.21 -2.24
CA ASN A 595 29.90 1.29 -1.64
C ASN A 595 29.32 0.49 -0.47
N GLU A 596 28.03 0.15 -0.53
CA GLU A 596 27.33 -0.64 0.46
C GLU A 596 26.74 -1.91 -0.17
N SER A 597 26.30 -2.87 0.65
CA SER A 597 25.52 -4.04 0.19
C SER A 597 26.15 -4.83 -0.96
N LYS A 598 27.46 -5.14 -0.87
CA LYS A 598 28.20 -5.89 -1.90
C LYS A 598 27.56 -7.24 -2.19
N GLY A 599 27.45 -7.58 -3.47
CA GLY A 599 26.79 -8.80 -3.95
C GLY A 599 25.27 -8.75 -4.04
N ALA A 600 24.63 -7.69 -3.54
CA ALA A 600 23.18 -7.56 -3.54
C ALA A 600 22.64 -6.64 -4.65
N LEU A 601 23.49 -5.89 -5.35
CA LEU A 601 23.06 -4.89 -6.33
C LEU A 601 23.45 -5.29 -7.75
N GLN A 602 22.51 -5.08 -8.68
CA GLN A 602 22.72 -5.28 -10.12
C GLN A 602 22.02 -4.21 -10.94
N LEU A 603 22.61 -3.86 -12.08
CA LEU A 603 21.97 -3.13 -13.17
C LEU A 603 21.93 -4.06 -14.38
N VAL A 604 20.73 -4.34 -14.88
CA VAL A 604 20.48 -5.26 -15.98
C VAL A 604 19.98 -4.48 -17.19
N PHE A 605 20.75 -4.55 -18.27
CA PHE A 605 20.44 -3.94 -19.56
C PHE A 605 20.00 -5.00 -20.57
N HIS A 606 19.03 -4.63 -21.40
CA HIS A 606 18.47 -5.49 -22.45
C HIS A 606 18.59 -4.86 -23.85
N PRO A 607 19.81 -4.62 -24.38
CA PRO A 607 19.99 -4.10 -25.72
C PRO A 607 19.36 -5.01 -26.78
N GLU A 608 18.69 -4.41 -27.76
CA GLU A 608 18.19 -5.09 -28.95
C GLU A 608 19.14 -4.85 -30.14
N ILE A 609 19.88 -5.91 -30.49
CA ILE A 609 20.89 -5.88 -31.53
C ILE A 609 20.22 -6.07 -32.90
N ALA A 610 20.24 -5.03 -33.73
CA ALA A 610 19.56 -5.03 -35.02
C ALA A 610 20.15 -6.03 -36.04
N LYS A 611 21.47 -6.26 -35.99
CA LYS A 611 22.20 -7.12 -36.93
C LYS A 611 23.27 -7.92 -36.18
N ALA A 612 23.40 -9.21 -36.46
CA ALA A 612 24.49 -10.00 -35.89
C ALA A 612 25.85 -9.50 -36.39
N GLY A 613 26.86 -9.44 -35.52
CA GLY A 613 28.17 -8.89 -35.86
C GLY A 613 29.15 -8.85 -34.68
N GLU A 614 30.34 -8.30 -34.92
CA GLU A 614 31.33 -8.01 -33.87
C GLU A 614 31.15 -6.56 -33.41
N TYR A 615 31.06 -6.36 -32.09
CA TYR A 615 30.74 -5.09 -31.46
C TYR A 615 31.74 -4.77 -30.36
N ASP A 616 32.15 -3.52 -30.27
CA ASP A 616 32.75 -2.99 -29.04
C ASP A 616 31.62 -2.65 -28.08
N VAL A 617 31.69 -3.24 -26.89
CA VAL A 617 30.86 -2.88 -25.75
C VAL A 617 31.67 -1.97 -24.84
N ARG A 618 31.11 -0.81 -24.57
CA ARG A 618 31.77 0.28 -23.85
C ARG A 618 30.93 0.74 -22.68
N LEU A 619 31.60 1.24 -21.65
CA LEU A 619 30.96 1.72 -20.41
C LEU A 619 31.39 3.16 -20.14
N ALA A 620 30.42 4.02 -19.86
CA ALA A 620 30.61 5.33 -19.27
C ALA A 620 30.52 5.22 -17.74
N TYR A 621 31.48 5.82 -17.06
CA TYR A 621 31.55 5.89 -15.61
C TYR A 621 32.44 7.08 -15.20
N SER A 622 32.39 7.47 -13.93
CA SER A 622 33.20 8.57 -13.40
C SER A 622 34.47 8.03 -12.72
N PRO A 623 35.66 8.10 -13.38
CA PRO A 623 36.88 7.51 -12.86
C PRO A 623 37.37 8.23 -11.61
N HIS A 624 37.67 7.48 -10.55
CA HIS A 624 38.17 8.03 -9.30
C HIS A 624 38.90 6.94 -8.47
N PRO A 625 39.91 7.28 -7.66
CA PRO A 625 40.61 6.30 -6.81
C PRO A 625 39.74 5.57 -5.78
N THR A 626 38.51 6.01 -5.55
CA THR A 626 37.55 5.33 -4.66
C THR A 626 36.64 4.35 -5.40
N ARG A 627 36.76 4.23 -6.72
CA ARG A 627 35.98 3.26 -7.50
C ARG A 627 36.53 1.87 -7.35
N ALA A 628 35.68 0.89 -7.63
CA ALA A 628 36.09 -0.49 -7.69
C ALA A 628 37.01 -0.73 -8.89
N ALA A 629 38.11 -1.45 -8.67
CA ALA A 629 39.02 -1.85 -9.73
C ALA A 629 38.58 -3.15 -10.43
N ASN A 630 37.51 -3.76 -9.94
CA ASN A 630 37.11 -5.13 -10.27
C ASN A 630 35.60 -5.29 -10.48
N VAL A 631 34.92 -4.33 -11.09
CA VAL A 631 33.47 -4.37 -11.30
C VAL A 631 33.08 -5.52 -12.24
N PRO A 632 32.29 -6.52 -11.80
CA PRO A 632 31.84 -7.60 -12.66
C PRO A 632 30.80 -7.12 -13.67
N VAL A 633 31.10 -7.29 -14.95
CA VAL A 633 30.16 -7.11 -16.06
C VAL A 633 29.95 -8.45 -16.76
N THR A 634 28.72 -8.97 -16.68
CA THR A 634 28.33 -10.27 -17.23
C THR A 634 27.49 -10.10 -18.48
N PHE A 635 27.88 -10.80 -19.55
CA PHE A 635 27.17 -10.87 -20.81
C PHE A 635 26.50 -12.25 -20.93
N GLU A 636 25.20 -12.27 -21.19
CA GLU A 636 24.45 -13.49 -21.55
C GLU A 636 24.19 -13.48 -23.07
N ILE A 637 24.92 -14.33 -23.80
CA ILE A 637 24.90 -14.41 -25.27
C ILE A 637 24.61 -15.85 -25.67
N ASP A 638 23.51 -16.08 -26.40
CA ASP A 638 23.08 -17.43 -26.86
C ASP A 638 23.05 -18.49 -25.74
N GLY A 639 22.63 -18.09 -24.54
CA GLY A 639 22.56 -18.97 -23.36
C GLY A 639 23.90 -19.21 -22.65
N GLN A 640 25.01 -18.64 -23.14
CA GLN A 640 26.31 -18.67 -22.47
C GLN A 640 26.54 -17.40 -21.65
N ARG A 641 27.22 -17.55 -20.51
CA ARG A 641 27.62 -16.45 -19.62
C ARG A 641 29.11 -16.18 -19.73
N GLN A 642 29.46 -14.93 -20.00
CA GLN A 642 30.83 -14.44 -19.96
C GLN A 642 30.91 -13.24 -19.01
N THR A 643 31.78 -13.28 -18.02
CA THR A 643 32.01 -12.16 -17.08
C THR A 643 33.40 -11.58 -17.28
N ILE A 644 33.48 -10.25 -17.32
CA ILE A 644 34.75 -9.50 -17.28
C ILE A 644 34.78 -8.64 -16.02
N MET A 645 35.99 -8.25 -15.60
CA MET A 645 36.18 -7.29 -14.52
C MET A 645 36.59 -5.95 -15.12
N VAL A 646 35.88 -4.89 -14.76
CA VAL A 646 36.12 -3.52 -15.23
C VAL A 646 36.77 -2.72 -14.11
N ASP A 647 37.88 -2.06 -14.43
CA ASP A 647 38.58 -1.16 -13.52
C ASP A 647 38.07 0.27 -13.71
N GLU A 648 37.17 0.70 -12.81
CA GLU A 648 36.59 2.04 -12.83
C GLU A 648 37.51 3.10 -12.19
N THR A 649 38.69 2.72 -11.71
CA THR A 649 39.70 3.71 -11.28
C THR A 649 40.42 4.33 -12.48
N GLN A 650 40.41 3.64 -13.62
CA GLN A 650 41.11 4.09 -14.82
C GLN A 650 40.34 5.16 -15.57
N PRO A 651 41.02 6.21 -16.08
CA PRO A 651 40.37 7.21 -16.92
C PRO A 651 39.78 6.59 -18.19
N LEU A 652 38.75 7.27 -18.71
CA LEU A 652 38.13 6.94 -20.00
C LEU A 652 39.07 7.26 -21.17
N ASP A 653 38.81 6.66 -22.34
CA ASP A 653 39.65 6.86 -23.52
C ASP A 653 39.63 8.34 -23.96
N ALA A 654 40.81 8.90 -24.26
CA ALA A 654 40.97 10.33 -24.52
C ALA A 654 40.05 10.83 -25.64
N GLY A 655 39.28 11.89 -25.36
CA GLY A 655 38.31 12.46 -26.30
C GLY A 655 36.98 11.70 -26.39
N THR A 656 36.76 10.70 -25.53
CA THR A 656 35.50 9.94 -25.45
C THR A 656 34.96 9.94 -24.03
N GLN A 657 33.71 9.52 -23.87
CA GLN A 657 33.03 9.38 -22.57
C GLN A 657 32.77 7.91 -22.24
N PHE A 658 33.41 7.00 -22.99
CA PHE A 658 33.18 5.57 -22.90
C PHE A 658 34.53 4.87 -22.96
N ARG A 659 34.72 3.88 -22.09
CA ARG A 659 35.86 2.96 -22.17
C ARG A 659 35.40 1.66 -22.81
N THR A 660 36.16 1.15 -23.77
CA THR A 660 35.89 -0.20 -24.29
C THR A 660 36.22 -1.24 -23.23
N ILE A 661 35.21 -2.00 -22.80
CA ILE A 661 35.36 -3.03 -21.76
C ILE A 661 35.44 -4.44 -22.36
N ALA A 662 34.82 -4.66 -23.52
CA ALA A 662 34.96 -5.90 -24.29
C ALA A 662 34.69 -5.67 -25.78
N THR A 663 35.24 -6.55 -26.60
CA THR A 663 34.75 -6.76 -27.97
C THR A 663 34.09 -8.14 -28.03
N LEU A 664 32.83 -8.20 -28.46
CA LEU A 664 32.03 -9.42 -28.45
C LEU A 664 31.36 -9.64 -29.81
N LYS A 665 31.14 -10.90 -30.18
CA LYS A 665 30.24 -11.25 -31.28
C LYS A 665 28.82 -11.36 -30.72
N LEU A 666 27.94 -10.46 -31.15
CA LEU A 666 26.56 -10.41 -30.69
C LEU A 666 25.61 -10.94 -31.78
N PRO A 667 24.64 -11.82 -31.44
CA PRO A 667 23.60 -12.25 -32.34
C PRO A 667 22.58 -11.12 -32.57
N LYS A 668 21.74 -11.25 -33.59
CA LYS A 668 20.58 -10.37 -33.77
C LYS A 668 19.53 -10.71 -32.70
N GLY A 669 18.95 -9.70 -32.06
CA GLY A 669 17.91 -9.85 -31.05
C GLY A 669 18.31 -9.28 -29.69
N LYS A 670 17.57 -9.66 -28.64
CA LYS A 670 17.82 -9.18 -27.27
C LYS A 670 19.03 -9.88 -26.67
N THR A 671 19.96 -9.08 -26.13
CA THR A 671 21.10 -9.53 -25.32
C THR A 671 20.89 -9.04 -23.89
N LYS A 672 21.37 -9.79 -22.88
CA LYS A 672 21.32 -9.33 -21.48
C LYS A 672 22.74 -9.02 -21.00
N ILE A 673 22.91 -7.83 -20.43
CA ILE A 673 24.19 -7.36 -19.88
C ILE A 673 23.94 -6.94 -18.43
N THR A 674 24.71 -7.48 -17.50
CA THR A 674 24.53 -7.24 -16.06
C THR A 674 25.79 -6.67 -15.45
N ILE A 675 25.69 -5.49 -14.85
CA ILE A 675 26.72 -4.89 -14.01
C ILE A 675 26.35 -5.22 -12.56
N SER A 676 27.28 -5.76 -11.78
CA SER A 676 27.05 -6.13 -10.38
C SER A 676 28.04 -5.46 -9.45
N ASN A 677 27.69 -5.34 -8.17
CA ASN A 677 28.64 -4.99 -7.12
C ASN A 677 29.16 -6.19 -6.32
N ASP A 678 29.01 -7.42 -6.86
CA ASP A 678 29.52 -8.63 -6.21
C ASP A 678 31.05 -8.64 -6.13
N GLY A 679 31.57 -8.89 -4.91
CA GLY A 679 33.00 -8.94 -4.65
C GLY A 679 33.79 -7.64 -4.93
N THR A 680 33.14 -6.48 -5.10
CA THR A 680 33.84 -5.24 -5.46
C THR A 680 34.51 -4.55 -4.27
N ASP A 681 35.67 -3.92 -4.54
CA ASP A 681 36.54 -3.30 -3.53
C ASP A 681 36.34 -1.78 -3.34
N GLY A 682 35.47 -1.17 -4.12
CA GLY A 682 35.15 0.26 -4.08
C GLY A 682 33.77 0.57 -4.63
N PHE A 683 33.47 1.85 -4.87
CA PHE A 683 32.19 2.26 -5.47
C PHE A 683 32.04 1.67 -6.88
N VAL A 684 30.85 1.13 -7.17
CA VAL A 684 30.46 0.76 -8.55
C VAL A 684 29.62 1.89 -9.13
N ILE A 685 30.01 2.39 -10.30
CA ILE A 685 29.35 3.49 -11.01
C ILE A 685 28.87 3.00 -12.38
N CYS A 686 27.63 3.31 -12.71
CA CYS A 686 27.15 3.14 -14.08
C CYS A 686 26.46 4.43 -14.53
N ASP A 687 26.99 5.02 -15.59
CA ASP A 687 26.38 6.15 -16.31
C ASP A 687 25.64 5.62 -17.54
N ALA A 688 26.37 5.04 -18.51
CA ALA A 688 25.74 4.49 -19.71
C ALA A 688 26.53 3.34 -20.32
N LEU A 689 25.83 2.45 -21.02
CA LEU A 689 26.41 1.39 -21.85
C LEU A 689 26.29 1.77 -23.33
N GLN A 690 27.38 1.64 -24.08
CA GLN A 690 27.40 1.88 -25.53
C GLN A 690 27.83 0.62 -26.28
N ILE A 691 27.08 0.28 -27.32
CA ILE A 691 27.38 -0.84 -28.23
C ILE A 691 27.53 -0.28 -29.64
N VAL A 692 28.74 -0.38 -30.18
CA VAL A 692 29.09 0.11 -31.53
C VAL A 692 29.65 -1.02 -32.37
N PRO A 693 29.27 -1.15 -33.65
CA PRO A 693 29.89 -2.12 -34.54
C PRO A 693 31.40 -1.90 -34.58
N LYS A 694 32.17 -2.97 -34.41
CA LYS A 694 33.62 -2.90 -34.57
C LYS A 694 33.93 -2.68 -36.05
N LYS A 695 34.64 -1.59 -36.35
CA LYS A 695 35.02 -1.20 -37.71
C LYS A 695 36.11 -2.11 -38.26
#